data_AF-A0A3M2BIL7-F1
#
_entry.id   AF-A0A3M2BIL7-F1
#
_cell.length_a   1.000
_cell.length_b   1.000
_cell.length_c   1.000
_cell.angle_alpha   90.00
_cell.angle_beta   90.00
_cell.angle_gamma   90.00
#
_symmetry.space_group_name_H-M   'P 1'
#
loop_
_entity.id
_entity.type
_entity.pdbx_description
1 polymer ?
#
loop_
_entity_poly.entity_id
_entity_poly.type
_entity_poly.pdbx_seq_one_letter_code
_entity_poly.pdbx_strand_id
1 'polypeptide(L)'
;MKQNSEQPNLATMPNRYRPLKASYRYPFSSLAHRLCTGIVMLALLSVSTSVISATKNPQLEKAKKLVRTRHYDEAAQLYRKLAEGGNAEAQYRLANMLRSGIGIQKDIQSAVVWFRKSAEQGYKEAEYTLATLYDSGTGVAQDQNQARIWYERAAKHGHRKAISALKRLAEKDDHLQKQPKNILAEQFRHAARQGNLKKLQKLLKTDPRIIDMTDENGRTALIEATIENHPDIVRWLLSRHADIDHANRFGDTALHIAATNGFVKIVDLLARNHANLNVQDKNGNTALILATLADHPNIVRLLLSRHADFNLMNHGKETPIQIATDKKRKEIVRLLQQFGATLPRKKATKTLNLKNLPVEDPLYTGWPPLAIAAWRGQHDFVDKLIVNQPEQINQQDKEGFTPLMRAVMKNRLKSVKALLTAGAEVNLVNRQGRSALHYAVELPSTAITRLLLKKGAKSSFSDRNGNTPIHLTVQENRPKQLSLLLKAGAAGVIDKANKSGKTPLVLAVEKNLPGMVEMLLDAGADPEQTTRNRRSLVQLAAEHGGTEILALLKKHGVSLTAPVVTGNTPLMLATANGHVETMAYLIQNGVDVNERNAQDNSALIIAAMTNQTEAALLLLRHNAKPGLRNNKRERAIDFAKQHHNQTLIRLLKIQKKKGDFLDFFK
;
A
#
# COMPACT_ATOMS: atom_id res chain seq x y z
N MET A 1 76.53 5.11 24.25
CA MET A 1 76.95 5.30 22.85
C MET A 1 75.74 5.82 22.09
N LYS A 2 75.44 7.13 22.21
CA LYS A 2 75.59 8.23 21.21
C LYS A 2 74.85 7.93 19.89
N GLN A 3 73.94 8.76 19.34
CA GLN A 3 73.58 10.16 19.59
C GLN A 3 72.25 10.51 18.89
N ASN A 4 71.54 11.49 19.47
CA ASN A 4 70.39 12.24 18.92
C ASN A 4 70.80 13.21 17.80
N SER A 5 69.84 13.52 16.91
CA SER A 5 69.45 14.83 16.33
C SER A 5 68.83 14.56 14.92
N GLU A 6 67.78 15.18 14.40
CA GLU A 6 67.20 16.52 14.55
C GLU A 6 65.85 16.54 13.79
N GLN A 7 64.86 17.29 14.30
CA GLN A 7 63.84 17.96 13.47
C GLN A 7 64.49 19.25 12.90
N PRO A 8 64.01 19.93 11.80
CA PRO A 8 62.61 20.41 11.68
C PRO A 8 62.02 20.74 10.27
N ASN A 9 60.69 20.90 10.26
CA ASN A 9 59.77 21.80 9.52
C ASN A 9 59.97 22.37 8.08
N LEU A 10 58.80 22.38 7.38
CA LEU A 10 58.17 23.41 6.52
C LEU A 10 58.85 23.87 5.21
N ALA A 11 58.14 23.76 4.07
CA ALA A 11 57.47 24.90 3.40
C ALA A 11 57.04 24.63 1.93
N THR A 12 55.81 25.07 1.63
CA THR A 12 55.32 25.77 0.40
C THR A 12 55.30 25.12 -1.01
N MET A 13 54.10 25.23 -1.62
CA MET A 13 53.66 25.08 -3.05
C MET A 13 54.55 25.82 -4.09
N PRO A 14 54.38 25.75 -5.46
CA PRO A 14 53.15 25.43 -6.26
C PRO A 14 53.25 24.71 -7.65
N ASN A 15 52.11 24.11 -8.06
CA ASN A 15 51.39 24.21 -9.35
C ASN A 15 52.12 24.23 -10.73
N ARG A 16 51.85 23.25 -11.63
CA ARG A 16 51.23 23.40 -13.00
C ARG A 16 51.64 22.33 -14.05
N TYR A 17 50.60 21.84 -14.76
CA TYR A 17 50.51 21.44 -16.19
C TYR A 17 51.09 20.10 -16.75
N ARG A 18 50.18 19.39 -17.46
CA ARG A 18 50.26 18.30 -18.48
C ARG A 18 51.18 18.66 -19.71
N PRO A 19 51.39 17.83 -20.79
CA PRO A 19 50.73 16.56 -21.24
C PRO A 19 51.55 15.47 -22.05
N LEU A 20 50.89 14.32 -22.35
CA LEU A 20 50.80 13.47 -23.60
C LEU A 20 51.90 12.49 -24.16
N LYS A 21 51.38 11.27 -24.50
CA LYS A 21 51.65 10.32 -25.65
C LYS A 21 52.94 9.44 -25.59
N ALA A 22 53.04 8.19 -26.07
CA ALA A 22 52.36 7.32 -27.08
C ALA A 22 52.78 5.82 -26.82
N SER A 23 51.98 4.74 -26.99
CA SER A 23 51.50 3.95 -28.17
C SER A 23 52.20 2.58 -28.38
N TYR A 24 51.45 1.49 -28.67
CA TYR A 24 51.70 0.32 -29.59
C TYR A 24 50.52 -0.70 -29.41
N ARG A 25 49.51 -0.89 -30.30
CA ARG A 25 49.32 -1.71 -31.55
C ARG A 25 49.71 -3.21 -31.44
N TYR A 26 48.92 -4.25 -31.80
CA TYR A 26 48.10 -4.64 -33.00
C TYR A 26 47.11 -5.83 -32.67
N PRO A 27 46.33 -6.50 -33.57
CA PRO A 27 45.60 -6.16 -34.82
C PRO A 27 44.11 -6.69 -34.95
N PHE A 28 43.49 -6.32 -36.09
CA PHE A 28 42.15 -6.51 -36.72
C PHE A 28 41.49 -7.93 -36.73
N SER A 29 40.16 -8.12 -36.85
CA SER A 29 39.23 -7.76 -37.96
C SER A 29 37.75 -7.77 -37.50
N SER A 30 36.89 -6.76 -37.71
CA SER A 30 36.23 -6.22 -38.92
C SER A 30 34.74 -6.63 -39.02
N LEU A 31 33.92 -5.67 -39.45
CA LEU A 31 32.47 -5.71 -39.75
C LEU A 31 31.42 -5.77 -38.62
N ALA A 32 31.45 -6.69 -37.65
CA ALA A 32 30.35 -6.82 -36.67
C ALA A 32 30.23 -5.62 -35.69
N HIS A 33 31.36 -5.00 -35.34
CA HIS A 33 31.41 -3.88 -34.38
C HIS A 33 30.95 -2.53 -34.98
N ARG A 34 30.87 -2.41 -36.32
CA ARG A 34 30.42 -1.16 -36.97
C ARG A 34 28.90 -1.12 -37.19
N LEU A 35 28.22 -2.28 -37.25
CA LEU A 35 26.75 -2.34 -37.28
C LEU A 35 26.15 -2.23 -35.86
N CYS A 36 26.80 -2.79 -34.84
CA CYS A 36 26.31 -2.66 -33.45
C CYS A 36 26.52 -1.27 -32.85
N THR A 37 27.58 -0.54 -33.19
CA THR A 37 27.80 0.81 -32.65
C THR A 37 26.90 1.87 -33.30
N GLY A 38 26.46 1.67 -34.54
CA GLY A 38 25.47 2.53 -35.20
C GLY A 38 24.05 2.39 -34.63
N ILE A 39 23.60 1.17 -34.32
CA ILE A 39 22.26 0.94 -33.76
C ILE A 39 22.22 1.27 -32.25
N VAL A 40 23.30 1.02 -31.51
CA VAL A 40 23.39 1.33 -30.08
C VAL A 40 23.57 2.84 -29.83
N MET A 41 24.21 3.60 -30.72
CA MET A 41 24.24 5.08 -30.63
C MET A 41 22.89 5.73 -30.97
N LEU A 42 22.05 5.11 -31.82
CA LEU A 42 20.67 5.55 -32.05
C LEU A 42 19.71 5.14 -30.91
N ALA A 43 19.99 4.03 -30.21
CA ALA A 43 19.21 3.61 -29.03
C ALA A 43 19.62 4.33 -27.72
N LEU A 44 20.87 4.79 -27.60
CA LEU A 44 21.33 5.58 -26.45
C LEU A 44 20.96 7.07 -26.53
N LEU A 45 20.45 7.53 -27.68
CA LEU A 45 19.76 8.80 -27.84
C LEU A 45 18.25 8.74 -27.53
N SER A 46 17.67 7.55 -27.27
CA SER A 46 16.24 7.40 -26.97
C SER A 46 15.91 6.98 -25.52
N VAL A 47 16.90 6.75 -24.64
CA VAL A 47 16.66 6.33 -23.24
C VAL A 47 17.40 7.19 -22.19
N SER A 48 17.97 8.33 -22.58
CA SER A 48 18.67 9.25 -21.67
C SER A 48 17.97 10.61 -21.51
N THR A 49 16.65 10.63 -21.27
CA THR A 49 15.90 11.86 -20.95
C THR A 49 14.94 11.71 -19.76
N SER A 50 15.34 11.02 -18.69
CA SER A 50 14.51 10.97 -17.49
C SER A 50 15.22 11.15 -16.14
N VAL A 51 16.45 11.67 -16.12
CA VAL A 51 17.02 12.34 -14.93
C VAL A 51 18.03 13.41 -15.37
N ILE A 52 17.53 14.52 -15.92
CA ILE A 52 18.25 15.81 -15.93
C ILE A 52 17.25 16.88 -15.51
N SER A 53 17.62 17.66 -14.51
CA SER A 53 16.96 18.89 -14.11
C SER A 53 16.67 19.80 -15.32
N ALA A 54 15.43 20.27 -15.47
CA ALA A 54 15.07 21.49 -16.18
C ALA A 54 15.77 21.73 -17.55
N THR A 55 15.71 20.77 -18.47
CA THR A 55 15.84 21.11 -19.89
C THR A 55 14.47 21.56 -20.39
N LYS A 56 14.30 22.88 -20.57
CA LYS A 56 13.16 23.46 -21.28
C LYS A 56 12.99 22.69 -22.60
N ASN A 57 11.88 21.96 -22.77
CA ASN A 57 11.58 21.34 -24.05
C ASN A 57 11.45 22.48 -25.09
N PRO A 58 12.38 22.60 -26.06
CA PRO A 58 12.44 23.76 -26.94
C PRO A 58 11.15 23.94 -27.76
N GLN A 59 10.49 22.83 -28.09
CA GLN A 59 9.21 22.84 -28.79
C GLN A 59 8.06 23.31 -27.89
N LEU A 60 8.10 22.97 -26.59
CA LEU A 60 7.11 23.46 -25.63
C LEU A 60 7.27 24.96 -25.36
N GLU A 61 8.50 25.44 -25.25
CA GLU A 61 8.77 26.88 -25.12
C GLU A 61 8.45 27.65 -26.42
N LYS A 62 8.67 27.05 -27.59
CA LYS A 62 8.19 27.59 -28.88
C LYS A 62 6.66 27.70 -28.87
N ALA A 63 5.94 26.66 -28.43
CA ALA A 63 4.48 26.71 -28.32
C ALA A 63 4.01 27.79 -27.34
N LYS A 64 4.68 27.94 -26.18
CA LYS A 64 4.39 29.03 -25.23
C LYS A 64 4.67 30.40 -25.83
N LYS A 65 5.74 30.55 -26.60
CA LYS A 65 6.07 31.79 -27.32
C LYS A 65 4.99 32.12 -28.35
N LEU A 66 4.55 31.15 -29.15
CA LEU A 66 3.46 31.32 -30.13
C LEU A 66 2.16 31.79 -29.46
N VAL A 67 1.81 31.25 -28.29
CA VAL A 67 0.68 31.76 -27.49
C VAL A 67 0.89 33.22 -27.07
N ARG A 68 2.10 33.58 -26.60
CA ARG A 68 2.42 34.98 -26.21
C ARG A 68 2.38 35.93 -27.40
N THR A 69 2.79 35.48 -28.59
CA THR A 69 2.73 36.25 -29.84
C THR A 69 1.40 36.11 -30.58
N ARG A 70 0.37 35.53 -29.94
CA ARG A 70 -1.00 35.36 -30.47
C ARG A 70 -1.13 34.51 -31.75
N HIS A 71 -0.14 33.66 -32.04
CA HIS A 71 -0.20 32.68 -33.13
C HIS A 71 -0.85 31.39 -32.62
N TYR A 72 -2.16 31.43 -32.37
CA TYR A 72 -2.85 30.38 -31.62
C TYR A 72 -3.04 29.08 -32.41
N ASP A 73 -3.30 29.13 -33.72
CA ASP A 73 -3.49 27.93 -34.53
C ASP A 73 -2.20 27.10 -34.60
N GLU A 74 -1.07 27.76 -34.83
CA GLU A 74 0.26 27.13 -34.80
C GLU A 74 0.61 26.59 -33.40
N ALA A 75 0.25 27.33 -32.35
CA ALA A 75 0.44 26.88 -30.98
C ALA A 75 -0.40 25.62 -30.67
N ALA A 76 -1.65 25.58 -31.14
CA ALA A 76 -2.56 24.44 -30.94
C ALA A 76 -2.04 23.18 -31.62
N GLN A 77 -1.56 23.30 -32.87
CA GLN A 77 -0.95 22.18 -33.60
C GLN A 77 0.30 21.66 -32.88
N LEU A 78 1.14 22.56 -32.38
CA LEU A 78 2.37 22.18 -31.68
C LEU A 78 2.07 21.55 -30.32
N TYR A 79 1.10 22.08 -29.56
CA TYR A 79 0.65 21.43 -28.32
C TYR A 79 0.01 20.08 -28.59
N ARG A 80 -0.77 19.90 -29.68
CA ARG A 80 -1.35 18.61 -30.06
C ARG A 80 -0.25 17.57 -30.27
N LYS A 81 0.76 17.88 -31.08
CA LYS A 81 1.90 16.98 -31.32
C LYS A 81 2.64 16.61 -30.02
N LEU A 82 2.87 17.59 -29.15
CA LEU A 82 3.53 17.36 -27.85
C LEU A 82 2.65 16.59 -26.86
N ALA A 83 1.33 16.81 -26.89
CA ALA A 83 0.36 16.14 -26.04
C ALA A 83 0.18 14.67 -26.41
N GLU A 84 0.15 14.36 -27.72
CA GLU A 84 0.18 13.01 -28.27
C GLU A 84 1.50 12.30 -27.93
N GLY A 85 2.61 13.04 -27.90
CA GLY A 85 3.91 12.58 -27.40
C GLY A 85 4.00 12.41 -25.88
N GLY A 86 2.89 12.57 -25.14
CA GLY A 86 2.82 12.29 -23.70
C GLY A 86 3.28 13.44 -22.79
N ASN A 87 3.51 14.66 -23.29
CA ASN A 87 3.92 15.77 -22.42
C ASN A 87 2.75 16.31 -21.58
N ALA A 88 2.79 16.12 -20.25
CA ALA A 88 1.70 16.51 -19.35
C ALA A 88 1.34 18.01 -19.39
N GLU A 89 2.33 18.92 -19.50
CA GLU A 89 2.07 20.36 -19.61
C GLU A 89 1.42 20.70 -20.96
N ALA A 90 1.86 20.09 -22.06
CA ALA A 90 1.24 20.27 -23.37
C ALA A 90 -0.21 19.76 -23.41
N GLN A 91 -0.49 18.61 -22.78
CA GLN A 91 -1.84 18.07 -22.65
C GLN A 91 -2.76 19.03 -21.89
N TYR A 92 -2.28 19.61 -20.78
CA TYR A 92 -3.02 20.64 -20.04
C TYR A 92 -3.27 21.91 -20.87
N ARG A 93 -2.26 22.38 -21.62
CA ARG A 93 -2.37 23.58 -22.44
C ARG A 93 -3.31 23.38 -23.63
N LEU A 94 -3.23 22.23 -24.28
CA LEU A 94 -4.17 21.83 -25.34
C LEU A 94 -5.60 21.74 -24.80
N ALA A 95 -5.79 21.12 -23.62
CA ALA A 95 -7.09 21.03 -22.97
C ALA A 95 -7.69 22.42 -22.69
N ASN A 96 -6.88 23.38 -22.26
CA ASN A 96 -7.31 24.76 -22.08
C ASN A 96 -7.72 25.42 -23.40
N MET A 97 -6.97 25.21 -24.49
CA MET A 97 -7.30 25.76 -25.80
C MET A 97 -8.60 25.16 -26.36
N LEU A 98 -8.82 23.86 -26.19
CA LEU A 98 -10.08 23.17 -26.53
C LEU A 98 -11.26 23.67 -25.68
N ARG A 99 -11.03 23.95 -24.40
CA ARG A 99 -12.07 24.49 -23.51
C ARG A 99 -12.45 25.93 -23.90
N SER A 100 -11.47 26.75 -24.27
CA SER A 100 -11.69 28.17 -24.61
C SER A 100 -12.06 28.40 -26.08
N GLY A 101 -11.75 27.47 -26.98
CA GLY A 101 -11.91 27.64 -28.43
C GLY A 101 -10.87 28.57 -29.07
N ILE A 102 -9.69 28.74 -28.45
CA ILE A 102 -8.65 29.67 -28.93
C ILE A 102 -7.66 28.87 -29.79
N GLY A 103 -7.56 29.20 -31.08
CA GLY A 103 -6.66 28.50 -32.02
C GLY A 103 -7.07 27.08 -32.40
N ILE A 104 -8.25 26.63 -31.94
CA ILE A 104 -8.82 25.31 -32.15
C ILE A 104 -10.32 25.37 -31.88
N GLN A 105 -11.11 24.57 -32.59
CA GLN A 105 -12.55 24.47 -32.33
C GLN A 105 -12.82 24.08 -30.87
N LYS A 106 -13.79 24.77 -30.25
CA LYS A 106 -14.18 24.51 -28.87
C LYS A 106 -14.78 23.11 -28.75
N ASP A 107 -14.21 22.29 -27.88
CA ASP A 107 -14.70 20.95 -27.55
C ASP A 107 -14.37 20.64 -26.09
N ILE A 108 -15.39 20.79 -25.24
CA ILE A 108 -15.28 20.57 -23.81
C ILE A 108 -15.09 19.07 -23.49
N GLN A 109 -15.68 18.17 -24.28
CA GLN A 109 -15.55 16.72 -24.05
C GLN A 109 -14.12 16.26 -24.31
N SER A 110 -13.54 16.69 -25.44
CA SER A 110 -12.12 16.44 -25.70
C SER A 110 -11.21 17.14 -24.69
N ALA A 111 -11.55 18.35 -24.23
CA ALA A 111 -10.80 19.03 -23.18
C ALA A 111 -10.75 18.22 -21.87
N VAL A 112 -11.89 17.65 -21.43
CA VAL A 112 -11.96 16.77 -20.26
C VAL A 112 -11.02 15.57 -20.40
N VAL A 113 -11.00 14.93 -21.57
CA VAL A 113 -10.11 13.78 -21.85
C VAL A 113 -8.64 14.18 -21.71
N TRP A 114 -8.26 15.34 -22.25
CA TRP A 114 -6.88 15.83 -22.15
C TRP A 114 -6.50 16.33 -20.74
N PHE A 115 -7.43 16.97 -20.01
CA PHE A 115 -7.23 17.29 -18.59
C PHE A 115 -7.01 16.02 -17.78
N ARG A 116 -7.79 14.96 -18.04
CA ARG A 116 -7.63 13.66 -17.36
C ARG A 116 -6.27 13.04 -17.63
N LYS A 117 -5.84 12.94 -18.90
CA LYS A 117 -4.51 12.42 -19.25
C LYS A 117 -3.36 13.18 -18.57
N SER A 118 -3.48 14.51 -18.47
CA SER A 118 -2.49 15.37 -17.80
C SER A 118 -2.52 15.20 -16.27
N ALA A 119 -3.71 15.14 -15.68
CA ALA A 119 -3.92 14.95 -14.25
C ALA A 119 -3.45 13.56 -13.77
N GLU A 120 -3.65 12.52 -14.56
CA GLU A 120 -3.15 11.16 -14.29
C GLU A 120 -1.62 11.09 -14.20
N GLN A 121 -0.92 12.00 -14.89
CA GLN A 121 0.54 12.16 -14.82
C GLN A 121 1.02 13.05 -13.65
N GLY A 122 0.10 13.51 -12.79
CA GLY A 122 0.44 14.32 -11.61
C GLY A 122 0.67 15.80 -11.92
N TYR A 123 0.19 16.31 -13.07
CA TYR A 123 0.27 17.74 -13.36
C TYR A 123 -0.76 18.50 -12.53
N LYS A 124 -0.31 19.12 -11.44
CA LYS A 124 -1.15 19.74 -10.40
C LYS A 124 -2.22 20.71 -10.91
N GLU A 125 -1.95 21.48 -11.96
CA GLU A 125 -2.93 22.41 -12.54
C GLU A 125 -4.07 21.67 -13.27
N ALA A 126 -3.75 20.53 -13.89
CA ALA A 126 -4.75 19.68 -14.53
C ALA A 126 -5.58 18.91 -13.50
N GLU A 127 -4.97 18.43 -12.41
CA GLU A 127 -5.70 17.81 -11.30
C GLU A 127 -6.71 18.78 -10.68
N TYR A 128 -6.29 20.01 -10.39
CA TYR A 128 -7.21 21.04 -9.86
C TYR A 128 -8.31 21.40 -10.87
N THR A 129 -7.96 21.56 -12.15
CA THR A 129 -8.96 21.90 -13.17
C THR A 129 -9.97 20.77 -13.33
N LEU A 130 -9.53 19.52 -13.35
CA LEU A 130 -10.43 18.37 -13.42
C LEU A 130 -11.35 18.29 -12.20
N ALA A 131 -10.83 18.57 -11.00
CA ALA A 131 -11.63 18.68 -9.78
C ALA A 131 -12.75 19.72 -9.92
N THR A 132 -12.44 20.92 -10.47
CA THR A 132 -13.45 21.95 -10.69
C THR A 132 -14.51 21.54 -11.71
N LEU A 133 -14.16 20.74 -12.73
CA LEU A 133 -15.12 20.27 -13.73
C LEU A 133 -16.13 19.28 -13.11
N TYR A 134 -15.68 18.41 -12.20
CA TYR A 134 -16.58 17.55 -11.43
C TYR A 134 -17.41 18.33 -10.40
N ASP A 135 -16.83 19.36 -9.77
CA ASP A 135 -17.53 20.20 -8.80
C ASP A 135 -18.68 21.00 -9.45
N SER A 136 -18.43 21.57 -10.64
CA SER A 136 -19.40 22.38 -11.39
C SER A 136 -20.28 21.59 -12.37
N GLY A 137 -19.95 20.33 -12.67
CA GLY A 137 -20.63 19.55 -13.71
C GLY A 137 -20.39 20.07 -15.14
N THR A 138 -19.25 20.74 -15.38
CA THR A 138 -18.95 21.31 -16.71
C THR A 138 -18.23 20.28 -17.57
N GLY A 139 -18.90 19.77 -18.61
CA GLY A 139 -18.33 18.75 -19.52
C GLY A 139 -18.34 17.33 -18.96
N VAL A 140 -18.63 17.15 -17.68
CA VAL A 140 -18.82 15.86 -16.99
C VAL A 140 -20.04 15.97 -16.08
N ALA A 141 -20.65 14.84 -15.73
CA ALA A 141 -21.69 14.83 -14.69
C ALA A 141 -21.13 15.37 -13.37
N GLN A 142 -21.92 16.19 -12.68
CA GLN A 142 -21.52 16.74 -11.39
C GLN A 142 -21.32 15.62 -10.37
N ASP A 143 -20.14 15.57 -9.75
CA ASP A 143 -19.78 14.54 -8.77
C ASP A 143 -18.85 15.13 -7.71
N GLN A 144 -19.43 15.42 -6.54
CA GLN A 144 -18.73 16.01 -5.39
C GLN A 144 -17.64 15.10 -4.80
N ASN A 145 -17.76 13.79 -4.94
CA ASN A 145 -16.75 12.84 -4.45
C ASN A 145 -15.55 12.80 -5.40
N GLN A 146 -15.80 12.76 -6.71
CA GLN A 146 -14.73 12.87 -7.70
C GLN A 146 -14.02 14.22 -7.58
N ALA A 147 -14.77 15.32 -7.39
CA ALA A 147 -14.19 16.63 -7.13
C ALA A 147 -13.26 16.60 -5.92
N ARG A 148 -13.69 16.02 -4.78
CA ARG A 148 -12.87 15.87 -3.56
C ARG A 148 -11.58 15.08 -3.82
N ILE A 149 -11.66 13.91 -4.45
CA ILE A 149 -10.51 13.06 -4.77
C ILE A 149 -9.47 13.83 -5.60
N TRP A 150 -9.92 14.54 -6.64
CA TRP A 150 -9.02 15.32 -7.50
C TRP A 150 -8.46 16.55 -6.80
N TYR A 151 -9.23 17.22 -5.94
CA TYR A 151 -8.71 18.31 -5.09
C TYR A 151 -7.66 17.82 -4.09
N GLU A 152 -7.83 16.65 -3.47
CA GLU A 152 -6.84 16.05 -2.57
C GLU A 152 -5.52 15.74 -3.28
N ARG A 153 -5.60 15.17 -4.49
CA ARG A 153 -4.42 14.92 -5.33
C ARG A 153 -3.69 16.21 -5.67
N ALA A 154 -4.42 17.22 -6.15
CA ALA A 154 -3.85 18.52 -6.49
C ALA A 154 -3.20 19.19 -5.26
N ALA A 155 -3.85 19.11 -4.09
CA ALA A 155 -3.32 19.62 -2.83
C ALA A 155 -2.02 18.91 -2.42
N LYS A 156 -1.97 17.57 -2.55
CA LYS A 156 -0.76 16.77 -2.30
C LYS A 156 0.41 17.16 -3.21
N HIS A 157 0.13 17.56 -4.45
CA HIS A 157 1.13 18.10 -5.39
C HIS A 157 1.35 19.62 -5.25
N GLY A 158 0.88 20.23 -4.15
CA GLY A 158 1.17 21.61 -3.79
C GLY A 158 0.28 22.67 -4.44
N HIS A 159 -0.89 22.32 -4.97
CA HIS A 159 -1.83 23.27 -5.54
C HIS A 159 -2.65 23.99 -4.46
N ARG A 160 -2.29 25.23 -4.12
CA ARG A 160 -2.87 25.99 -3.00
C ARG A 160 -4.39 26.16 -3.06
N LYS A 161 -4.97 26.44 -4.24
CA LYS A 161 -6.42 26.64 -4.37
C LYS A 161 -7.22 25.36 -4.11
N ALA A 162 -6.58 24.19 -4.27
CA ALA A 162 -7.23 22.91 -4.00
C ALA A 162 -7.46 22.71 -2.49
N ILE A 163 -6.51 23.13 -1.65
CA ILE A 163 -6.64 23.13 -0.19
C ILE A 163 -7.83 24.00 0.25
N SER A 164 -7.96 25.20 -0.32
CA SER A 164 -9.10 26.08 -0.03
C SER A 164 -10.44 25.50 -0.51
N ALA A 165 -10.46 24.78 -1.65
CA ALA A 165 -11.66 24.12 -2.14
C ALA A 165 -12.10 22.96 -1.22
N LEU A 166 -11.15 22.14 -0.74
CA LEU A 166 -11.43 21.08 0.22
C LEU A 166 -12.01 21.62 1.53
N LYS A 167 -11.49 22.76 2.01
CA LYS A 167 -12.02 23.41 3.21
C LYS A 167 -13.49 23.82 3.04
N ARG A 168 -13.84 24.44 1.92
CA ARG A 168 -15.24 24.81 1.61
C ARG A 168 -16.16 23.59 1.50
N LEU A 169 -15.67 22.49 0.92
CA LEU A 169 -16.43 21.25 0.81
C LEU A 169 -16.72 20.66 2.21
N ALA A 170 -15.71 20.63 3.09
CA ALA A 170 -15.87 20.16 4.47
C ALA A 170 -16.84 21.04 5.29
N GLU A 171 -16.78 22.37 5.11
CA GLU A 171 -17.71 23.31 5.77
C GLU A 171 -19.15 23.10 5.31
N LYS A 172 -19.37 22.83 4.02
CA LYS A 172 -20.71 22.55 3.46
C LYS A 172 -21.32 21.25 4.02
N ASP A 173 -20.50 20.21 4.18
CA ASP A 173 -20.93 18.92 4.74
C ASP A 173 -21.32 19.06 6.22
N ASP A 174 -20.52 19.78 7.01
CA ASP A 174 -20.77 20.03 8.44
C ASP A 174 -22.06 20.85 8.67
N HIS A 175 -22.33 21.84 7.82
CA HIS A 175 -23.58 22.61 7.87
C HIS A 175 -24.82 21.78 7.50
N LEU A 176 -24.71 20.84 6.55
CA LEU A 176 -25.81 19.93 6.20
C LEU A 176 -26.10 18.94 7.32
N GLN A 177 -25.08 18.36 7.95
CA GLN A 177 -25.25 17.41 9.07
C GLN A 177 -25.92 18.06 10.30
N LYS A 178 -25.66 19.35 10.54
CA LYS A 178 -26.21 20.10 11.69
C LYS A 178 -27.68 20.53 11.55
N GLN A 179 -28.33 20.26 10.42
CA GLN A 179 -29.75 20.61 10.28
C GLN A 179 -30.64 19.74 11.21
N PRO A 180 -31.61 20.33 11.93
CA PRO A 180 -32.45 19.61 12.90
C PRO A 180 -33.14 18.36 12.33
N LYS A 181 -33.57 18.42 11.07
CA LYS A 181 -34.20 17.31 10.36
C LYS A 181 -33.23 16.13 10.13
N ASN A 182 -31.96 16.42 9.84
CA ASN A 182 -30.93 15.40 9.61
C ASN A 182 -30.50 14.75 10.93
N ILE A 183 -30.47 15.52 12.03
CA ILE A 183 -30.25 14.99 13.38
C ILE A 183 -31.40 14.04 13.77
N LEU A 184 -32.66 14.42 13.52
CA LEU A 184 -33.80 13.57 13.85
C LEU A 184 -33.81 12.26 13.03
N ALA A 185 -33.49 12.33 11.74
CA ALA A 185 -33.33 11.15 10.89
C ALA A 185 -32.19 10.23 11.35
N GLU A 186 -31.06 10.79 11.78
CA GLU A 186 -29.96 9.99 12.34
C GLU A 186 -30.37 9.32 13.66
N GLN A 187 -31.06 10.03 14.54
CA GLN A 187 -31.60 9.44 15.77
C GLN A 187 -32.61 8.32 15.49
N PHE A 188 -33.41 8.46 14.43
CA PHE A 188 -34.36 7.45 13.98
C PHE A 188 -33.66 6.19 13.47
N ARG A 189 -32.69 6.33 12.55
CA ARG A 189 -31.87 5.20 12.08
C ARG A 189 -31.08 4.53 13.21
N HIS A 190 -30.49 5.31 14.10
CA HIS A 190 -29.79 4.77 15.26
C HIS A 190 -30.74 3.98 16.18
N ALA A 191 -31.98 4.45 16.40
CA ALA A 191 -32.97 3.70 17.16
C ALA A 191 -33.35 2.37 16.49
N ALA A 192 -33.40 2.32 15.15
CA ALA A 192 -33.63 1.10 14.39
C ALA A 192 -32.47 0.10 14.53
N ARG A 193 -31.23 0.58 14.44
CA ARG A 193 -30.00 -0.21 14.67
C ARG A 193 -29.98 -0.84 16.08
N GLN A 194 -30.45 -0.11 17.08
CA GLN A 194 -30.50 -0.58 18.48
C GLN A 194 -31.74 -1.43 18.81
N GLY A 195 -32.64 -1.69 17.86
CA GLY A 195 -33.87 -2.44 18.16
C GLY A 195 -34.88 -1.69 19.03
N ASN A 196 -34.76 -0.36 19.18
CA ASN A 196 -35.54 0.41 20.16
C ASN A 196 -36.88 0.89 19.58
N LEU A 197 -37.88 0.00 19.62
CA LEU A 197 -39.22 0.26 19.09
C LEU A 197 -39.90 1.48 19.74
N LYS A 198 -39.78 1.65 21.07
CA LYS A 198 -40.40 2.78 21.78
C LYS A 198 -39.84 4.12 21.29
N LYS A 199 -38.53 4.20 21.08
CA LYS A 199 -37.87 5.41 20.58
C LYS A 199 -38.26 5.68 19.12
N LEU A 200 -38.32 4.65 18.27
CA LEU A 200 -38.80 4.79 16.89
C LEU A 200 -40.23 5.33 16.83
N GLN A 201 -41.14 4.76 17.63
CA GLN A 201 -42.53 5.22 17.72
C GLN A 201 -42.64 6.68 18.16
N LYS A 202 -41.79 7.10 19.12
CA LYS A 202 -41.75 8.50 19.58
C LYS A 202 -41.23 9.44 18.48
N LEU A 203 -40.13 9.09 17.83
CA LEU A 203 -39.49 9.93 16.81
C LEU A 203 -40.35 10.06 15.55
N LEU A 204 -41.02 8.99 15.12
CA LEU A 204 -41.89 9.00 13.95
C LEU A 204 -43.15 9.86 14.18
N LYS A 205 -43.63 9.97 15.42
CA LYS A 205 -44.71 10.93 15.78
C LYS A 205 -44.26 12.38 15.66
N THR A 206 -42.98 12.66 15.89
CA THR A 206 -42.42 14.03 15.79
C THR A 206 -42.34 14.49 14.34
N ASP A 207 -41.85 13.65 13.43
CA ASP A 207 -41.83 13.94 12.00
C ASP A 207 -41.99 12.64 11.19
N PRO A 208 -43.16 12.39 10.57
CA PRO A 208 -43.39 11.18 9.77
C PRO A 208 -42.46 11.05 8.57
N ARG A 209 -41.89 12.16 8.06
CA ARG A 209 -41.06 12.18 6.85
C ARG A 209 -39.68 11.55 7.05
N ILE A 210 -39.29 11.23 8.28
CA ILE A 210 -37.97 10.65 8.59
C ILE A 210 -37.89 9.15 8.28
N ILE A 211 -39.03 8.49 8.01
CA ILE A 211 -39.12 7.03 7.88
C ILE A 211 -38.17 6.47 6.81
N ASP A 212 -38.07 7.14 5.67
CA ASP A 212 -37.23 6.76 4.53
C ASP A 212 -36.02 7.69 4.33
N MET A 213 -35.72 8.55 5.31
CA MET A 213 -34.55 9.43 5.21
C MET A 213 -33.25 8.63 5.32
N THR A 214 -32.33 8.90 4.39
CA THR A 214 -31.08 8.14 4.26
C THR A 214 -29.89 8.80 4.96
N ASP A 215 -28.88 7.99 5.29
CA ASP A 215 -27.53 8.47 5.65
C ASP A 215 -26.68 8.77 4.39
N GLU A 216 -25.39 9.05 4.61
CA GLU A 216 -24.40 9.23 3.54
C GLU A 216 -24.13 7.95 2.73
N ASN A 217 -24.60 6.78 3.14
CA ASN A 217 -24.51 5.55 2.36
C ASN A 217 -25.83 5.18 1.67
N GLY A 218 -26.85 6.04 1.76
CA GLY A 218 -28.18 5.76 1.22
C GLY A 218 -28.98 4.78 2.09
N ARG A 219 -28.63 4.57 3.36
CA ARG A 219 -29.30 3.60 4.25
C ARG A 219 -30.50 4.23 4.95
N THR A 220 -31.65 3.59 4.87
CA THR A 220 -32.87 3.92 5.64
C THR A 220 -32.89 3.20 6.99
N ALA A 221 -33.85 3.53 7.85
CA ALA A 221 -34.06 2.79 9.10
C ALA A 221 -34.40 1.30 8.87
N LEU A 222 -35.08 0.97 7.76
CA LEU A 222 -35.39 -0.40 7.37
C LEU A 222 -34.11 -1.20 7.07
N ILE A 223 -33.17 -0.58 6.35
CA ILE A 223 -31.87 -1.17 6.05
C ILE A 223 -31.06 -1.38 7.33
N GLU A 224 -31.00 -0.39 8.22
CA GLU A 224 -30.26 -0.50 9.50
C GLU A 224 -30.84 -1.58 10.42
N ALA A 225 -32.17 -1.67 10.54
CA ALA A 225 -32.82 -2.75 11.29
C ALA A 225 -32.55 -4.14 10.69
N THR A 226 -32.39 -4.20 9.37
CA THR A 226 -32.09 -5.46 8.66
C THR A 226 -30.64 -5.89 8.85
N ILE A 227 -29.68 -4.96 8.81
CA ILE A 227 -28.24 -5.22 9.05
C ILE A 227 -28.05 -5.84 10.44
N GLU A 228 -28.71 -5.28 11.45
CA GLU A 228 -28.61 -5.73 12.85
C GLU A 228 -29.57 -6.88 13.20
N ASN A 229 -30.28 -7.42 12.21
CA ASN A 229 -31.21 -8.54 12.37
C ASN A 229 -32.28 -8.30 13.46
N HIS A 230 -33.05 -7.22 13.33
CA HIS A 230 -34.21 -6.92 14.20
C HIS A 230 -35.56 -7.15 13.48
N PRO A 231 -36.06 -8.41 13.35
CA PRO A 231 -37.31 -8.71 12.65
C PRO A 231 -38.53 -7.94 13.14
N ASP A 232 -38.61 -7.64 14.44
CA ASP A 232 -39.75 -6.92 15.02
C ASP A 232 -39.76 -5.45 14.63
N ILE A 233 -38.56 -4.83 14.53
CA ILE A 233 -38.42 -3.48 13.99
C ILE A 233 -38.71 -3.46 12.50
N VAL A 234 -38.20 -4.43 11.73
CA VAL A 234 -38.51 -4.56 10.30
C VAL A 234 -40.03 -4.67 10.11
N ARG A 235 -40.69 -5.58 10.81
CA ARG A 235 -42.16 -5.74 10.75
C ARG A 235 -42.88 -4.44 11.07
N TRP A 236 -42.44 -3.74 12.12
CA TRP A 236 -43.05 -2.47 12.50
C TRP A 236 -42.84 -1.38 11.44
N LEU A 237 -41.64 -1.23 10.88
CA LEU A 237 -41.36 -0.26 9.82
C LEU A 237 -42.19 -0.52 8.57
N LEU A 238 -42.32 -1.79 8.16
CA LEU A 238 -43.18 -2.20 7.04
C LEU A 238 -44.66 -1.87 7.31
N SER A 239 -45.14 -2.07 8.54
CA SER A 239 -46.50 -1.68 8.94
C SER A 239 -46.76 -0.16 8.88
N ARG A 240 -45.70 0.64 8.74
CA ARG A 240 -45.75 2.11 8.59
C ARG A 240 -45.43 2.56 7.17
N HIS A 241 -45.48 1.65 6.19
CA HIS A 241 -45.23 1.94 4.79
C HIS A 241 -43.82 2.50 4.52
N ALA A 242 -42.82 2.07 5.28
CA ALA A 242 -41.42 2.31 4.91
C ALA A 242 -41.14 1.73 3.53
N ASP A 243 -40.35 2.42 2.71
CA ASP A 243 -40.00 1.98 1.36
C ASP A 243 -39.22 0.66 1.43
N ILE A 244 -39.90 -0.41 1.03
CA ILE A 244 -39.44 -1.80 1.14
C ILE A 244 -38.32 -2.11 0.13
N ASP A 245 -38.32 -1.43 -1.02
CA ASP A 245 -37.41 -1.67 -2.13
C ASP A 245 -36.36 -0.55 -2.27
N HIS A 246 -36.29 0.38 -1.31
CA HIS A 246 -35.25 1.39 -1.27
C HIS A 246 -33.86 0.75 -1.32
N ALA A 247 -33.04 1.21 -2.27
CA ALA A 247 -31.68 0.73 -2.47
C ALA A 247 -30.65 1.72 -1.91
N ASN A 248 -29.66 1.21 -1.19
CA ASN A 248 -28.53 2.02 -0.71
C ASN A 248 -27.58 2.41 -1.86
N ARG A 249 -26.48 3.12 -1.56
CA ARG A 249 -25.48 3.52 -2.57
C ARG A 249 -24.79 2.35 -3.28
N PHE A 250 -24.95 1.12 -2.85
CA PHE A 250 -24.46 -0.11 -3.51
C PHE A 250 -25.53 -0.81 -4.34
N GLY A 251 -26.77 -0.31 -4.33
CA GLY A 251 -27.91 -0.97 -4.96
C GLY A 251 -28.57 -2.02 -4.05
N ASP A 252 -28.11 -2.21 -2.82
CA ASP A 252 -28.68 -3.22 -1.93
C ASP A 252 -29.97 -2.70 -1.28
N THR A 253 -31.04 -3.47 -1.44
CA THR A 253 -32.29 -3.34 -0.67
C THR A 253 -32.21 -4.11 0.64
N ALA A 254 -33.19 -3.94 1.53
CA ALA A 254 -33.29 -4.76 2.74
C ALA A 254 -33.31 -6.26 2.42
N LEU A 255 -33.92 -6.66 1.30
CA LEU A 255 -33.97 -8.05 0.86
C LEU A 255 -32.60 -8.61 0.48
N HIS A 256 -31.75 -7.82 -0.19
CA HIS A 256 -30.37 -8.20 -0.50
C HIS A 256 -29.54 -8.46 0.75
N ILE A 257 -29.65 -7.57 1.74
CA ILE A 257 -28.92 -7.67 3.01
C ILE A 257 -29.38 -8.90 3.80
N ALA A 258 -30.70 -9.11 3.91
CA ALA A 258 -31.26 -10.27 4.61
C ALA A 258 -30.89 -11.59 3.94
N ALA A 259 -30.91 -11.63 2.59
CA ALA A 259 -30.54 -12.80 1.82
C ALA A 259 -29.05 -13.15 1.95
N THR A 260 -28.16 -12.16 1.96
CA THR A 260 -26.71 -12.36 2.12
C THR A 260 -26.35 -12.89 3.51
N ASN A 261 -26.98 -12.34 4.56
CA ASN A 261 -26.65 -12.66 5.95
C ASN A 261 -27.41 -13.87 6.52
N GLY A 262 -28.30 -14.50 5.76
CA GLY A 262 -29.00 -15.70 6.22
C GLY A 262 -30.23 -15.41 7.10
N PHE A 263 -30.79 -14.20 7.06
CA PHE A 263 -31.91 -13.78 7.92
C PHE A 263 -33.27 -14.25 7.38
N VAL A 264 -33.54 -15.56 7.46
CA VAL A 264 -34.75 -16.21 6.91
C VAL A 264 -36.04 -15.51 7.35
N LYS A 265 -36.16 -15.13 8.63
CA LYS A 265 -37.35 -14.44 9.17
C LYS A 265 -37.58 -13.07 8.50
N ILE A 266 -36.51 -12.33 8.23
CA ILE A 266 -36.59 -11.01 7.58
C ILE A 266 -36.92 -11.17 6.10
N VAL A 267 -36.30 -12.15 5.42
CA VAL A 267 -36.65 -12.47 4.01
C VAL A 267 -38.14 -12.82 3.90
N ASP A 268 -38.68 -13.64 4.81
CA ASP A 268 -40.10 -14.00 4.81
C ASP A 268 -40.99 -12.79 5.09
N LEU A 269 -40.63 -11.92 6.05
CA LEU A 269 -41.36 -10.68 6.30
C LEU A 269 -41.39 -9.76 5.07
N LEU A 270 -40.25 -9.54 4.42
CA LEU A 270 -40.14 -8.69 3.24
C LEU A 270 -40.96 -9.28 2.07
N ALA A 271 -40.82 -10.58 1.81
CA ALA A 271 -41.55 -11.26 0.74
C ALA A 271 -43.08 -11.28 0.98
N ARG A 272 -43.54 -11.42 2.23
CA ARG A 272 -44.97 -11.31 2.58
C ARG A 272 -45.53 -9.91 2.44
N ASN A 273 -44.69 -8.88 2.53
CA ASN A 273 -45.07 -7.48 2.31
C ASN A 273 -44.77 -7.02 0.88
N HIS A 274 -44.74 -7.96 -0.07
CA HIS A 274 -44.61 -7.69 -1.51
C HIS A 274 -43.33 -6.95 -1.93
N ALA A 275 -42.20 -7.16 -1.23
CA ALA A 275 -40.90 -6.71 -1.72
C ALA A 275 -40.61 -7.26 -3.13
N ASN A 276 -40.04 -6.43 -4.01
CA ASN A 276 -39.64 -6.89 -5.33
C ASN A 276 -38.43 -7.83 -5.23
N LEU A 277 -38.68 -9.14 -5.45
CA LEU A 277 -37.68 -10.20 -5.32
C LEU A 277 -36.57 -10.15 -6.39
N ASN A 278 -36.78 -9.35 -7.44
CA ASN A 278 -35.98 -9.33 -8.66
C ASN A 278 -35.17 -8.03 -8.83
N VAL A 279 -35.14 -7.14 -7.84
CA VAL A 279 -34.25 -5.96 -7.85
C VAL A 279 -32.80 -6.45 -7.98
N GLN A 280 -32.01 -5.74 -8.80
CA GLN A 280 -30.59 -6.02 -8.99
C GLN A 280 -29.73 -4.94 -8.33
N ASP A 281 -28.74 -5.37 -7.53
CA ASP A 281 -27.72 -4.48 -6.97
C ASP A 281 -26.81 -3.89 -8.09
N LYS A 282 -25.82 -3.06 -7.72
CA LYS A 282 -24.86 -2.50 -8.70
C LYS A 282 -23.99 -3.54 -9.41
N ASN A 283 -23.97 -4.78 -8.97
CA ASN A 283 -23.29 -5.91 -9.60
C ASN A 283 -24.25 -6.81 -10.39
N GLY A 284 -25.52 -6.44 -10.51
CA GLY A 284 -26.55 -7.23 -11.17
C GLY A 284 -27.10 -8.39 -10.30
N ASN A 285 -26.68 -8.53 -9.04
CA ASN A 285 -27.15 -9.63 -8.21
C ASN A 285 -28.57 -9.36 -7.71
N THR A 286 -29.44 -10.36 -7.80
CA THR A 286 -30.71 -10.39 -7.07
C THR A 286 -30.52 -10.99 -5.68
N ALA A 287 -31.52 -10.86 -4.81
CA ALA A 287 -31.54 -11.55 -3.51
C ALA A 287 -31.34 -13.08 -3.64
N LEU A 288 -31.90 -13.69 -4.71
CA LEU A 288 -31.71 -15.12 -4.99
C LEU A 288 -30.27 -15.47 -5.34
N ILE A 289 -29.58 -14.60 -6.11
CA ILE A 289 -28.16 -14.74 -6.44
C ILE A 289 -27.31 -14.61 -5.17
N LEU A 290 -27.57 -13.59 -4.33
CA LEU A 290 -26.83 -13.39 -3.08
C LEU A 290 -27.02 -14.55 -2.09
N ALA A 291 -28.25 -15.05 -1.91
CA ALA A 291 -28.51 -16.24 -1.10
C ALA A 291 -27.79 -17.49 -1.63
N THR A 292 -27.66 -17.61 -2.96
CA THR A 292 -26.92 -18.70 -3.61
C THR A 292 -25.41 -18.58 -3.38
N LEU A 293 -24.85 -17.37 -3.49
CA LEU A 293 -23.43 -17.10 -3.23
C LEU A 293 -23.06 -17.37 -1.77
N ALA A 294 -23.93 -16.97 -0.85
CA ALA A 294 -23.76 -17.13 0.60
C ALA A 294 -24.09 -18.53 1.13
N ASP A 295 -24.60 -19.43 0.26
CA ASP A 295 -24.99 -20.80 0.58
C ASP A 295 -26.09 -20.92 1.64
N HIS A 296 -27.22 -20.24 1.39
CA HIS A 296 -28.41 -20.30 2.25
C HIS A 296 -29.59 -21.03 1.57
N PRO A 297 -29.62 -22.38 1.53
CA PRO A 297 -30.66 -23.16 0.86
C PRO A 297 -32.09 -22.83 1.31
N ASN A 298 -32.28 -22.53 2.60
CA ASN A 298 -33.60 -22.16 3.13
C ASN A 298 -34.12 -20.84 2.55
N ILE A 299 -33.23 -19.87 2.32
CA ILE A 299 -33.59 -18.59 1.70
C ILE A 299 -33.82 -18.78 0.20
N VAL A 300 -32.98 -19.56 -0.48
CA VAL A 300 -33.19 -19.91 -1.89
C VAL A 300 -34.57 -20.55 -2.07
N ARG A 301 -34.90 -21.57 -1.25
CA ARG A 301 -36.21 -22.24 -1.29
C ARG A 301 -37.35 -21.25 -1.04
N LEU A 302 -37.21 -20.38 -0.04
CA LEU A 302 -38.20 -19.36 0.28
C LEU A 302 -38.42 -18.40 -0.91
N LEU A 303 -37.37 -17.83 -1.48
CA LEU A 303 -37.46 -16.92 -2.62
C LEU A 303 -38.06 -17.59 -3.86
N LEU A 304 -37.66 -18.83 -4.17
CA LEU A 304 -38.24 -19.61 -5.27
C LEU A 304 -39.73 -19.92 -5.04
N SER A 305 -40.12 -20.27 -3.82
CA SER A 305 -41.53 -20.49 -3.44
C SER A 305 -42.40 -19.22 -3.57
N ARG A 306 -41.77 -18.04 -3.63
CA ARG A 306 -42.42 -16.75 -3.86
C ARG A 306 -42.19 -16.22 -5.29
N HIS A 307 -41.83 -17.10 -6.23
CA HIS A 307 -41.66 -16.79 -7.65
C HIS A 307 -40.53 -15.78 -7.97
N ALA A 308 -39.44 -15.77 -7.21
CA ALA A 308 -38.22 -15.06 -7.62
C ALA A 308 -37.70 -15.62 -8.97
N ASP A 309 -37.34 -14.74 -9.90
CA ASP A 309 -36.88 -15.14 -11.22
C ASP A 309 -35.46 -15.71 -11.15
N PHE A 310 -35.36 -17.03 -11.32
CA PHE A 310 -34.11 -17.77 -11.30
C PHE A 310 -33.32 -17.71 -12.62
N ASN A 311 -33.83 -17.01 -13.64
CA ASN A 311 -33.14 -16.80 -14.92
C ASN A 311 -32.40 -15.47 -15.00
N LEU A 312 -32.63 -14.55 -14.06
CA LEU A 312 -31.90 -13.28 -14.00
C LEU A 312 -30.41 -13.54 -13.80
N MET A 313 -29.61 -12.76 -14.54
CA MET A 313 -28.15 -12.86 -14.54
C MET A 313 -27.54 -11.66 -13.84
N ASN A 314 -26.47 -11.89 -13.09
CA ASN A 314 -25.62 -10.80 -12.61
C ASN A 314 -24.83 -10.14 -13.76
N HIS A 315 -24.07 -9.08 -13.48
CA HIS A 315 -23.20 -8.45 -14.47
C HIS A 315 -22.11 -9.40 -15.01
N GLY A 316 -21.82 -10.48 -14.28
CA GLY A 316 -20.98 -11.60 -14.73
C GLY A 316 -21.66 -12.54 -15.73
N LYS A 317 -22.92 -12.28 -16.12
CA LYS A 317 -23.77 -13.14 -16.97
C LYS A 317 -24.00 -14.54 -16.37
N GLU A 318 -24.01 -14.64 -15.04
CA GLU A 318 -24.25 -15.89 -14.32
C GLU A 318 -25.67 -15.95 -13.75
N THR A 319 -26.39 -17.04 -14.02
CA THR A 319 -27.67 -17.35 -13.36
C THR A 319 -27.44 -18.03 -12.00
N PRO A 320 -28.41 -18.00 -11.07
CA PRO A 320 -28.35 -18.74 -9.81
C PRO A 320 -27.89 -20.20 -9.95
N ILE A 321 -28.39 -20.94 -10.96
CA ILE A 321 -28.04 -22.36 -11.13
C ILE A 321 -26.59 -22.56 -11.60
N GLN A 322 -26.06 -21.64 -12.42
CA GLN A 322 -24.65 -21.65 -12.80
C GLN A 322 -23.76 -21.37 -11.59
N ILE A 323 -24.10 -20.35 -10.80
CA ILE A 323 -23.36 -20.00 -9.56
C ILE A 323 -23.37 -21.18 -8.58
N ALA A 324 -24.54 -21.78 -8.33
CA ALA A 324 -24.67 -22.93 -7.43
C ALA A 324 -23.83 -24.13 -7.91
N THR A 325 -23.79 -24.37 -9.22
CA THR A 325 -23.00 -25.45 -9.84
C THR A 325 -21.50 -25.20 -9.68
N ASP A 326 -21.03 -23.99 -10.03
CA ASP A 326 -19.61 -23.62 -9.99
C ASP A 326 -19.06 -23.58 -8.56
N LYS A 327 -19.88 -23.14 -7.61
CA LYS A 327 -19.57 -23.15 -6.17
C LYS A 327 -19.78 -24.51 -5.50
N LYS A 328 -20.23 -25.53 -6.26
CA LYS A 328 -20.49 -26.90 -5.79
C LYS A 328 -21.56 -27.00 -4.67
N ARG A 329 -22.57 -26.12 -4.68
CA ARG A 329 -23.69 -26.10 -3.72
C ARG A 329 -24.77 -27.10 -4.14
N LYS A 330 -24.53 -28.38 -3.90
CA LYS A 330 -25.38 -29.50 -4.37
C LYS A 330 -26.85 -29.35 -3.99
N GLU A 331 -27.16 -28.89 -2.78
CA GLU A 331 -28.54 -28.71 -2.32
C GLU A 331 -29.25 -27.59 -3.09
N ILE A 332 -28.58 -26.45 -3.29
CA ILE A 332 -29.12 -25.31 -4.03
C ILE A 332 -29.32 -25.65 -5.51
N VAL A 333 -28.40 -26.42 -6.11
CA VAL A 333 -28.59 -26.94 -7.48
C VAL A 333 -29.86 -27.78 -7.58
N ARG A 334 -30.08 -28.72 -6.64
CA ARG A 334 -31.29 -29.54 -6.61
C ARG A 334 -32.56 -28.69 -6.45
N LEU A 335 -32.52 -27.69 -5.56
CA LEU A 335 -33.63 -26.75 -5.37
C LEU A 335 -33.95 -26.00 -6.66
N LEU A 336 -32.96 -25.38 -7.29
CA LEU A 336 -33.16 -24.62 -8.53
C LEU A 336 -33.71 -25.51 -9.64
N GLN A 337 -33.20 -26.74 -9.79
CA GLN A 337 -33.72 -27.72 -10.74
C GLN A 337 -35.16 -28.14 -10.46
N GLN A 338 -35.52 -28.33 -9.18
CA GLN A 338 -36.89 -28.64 -8.76
C GLN A 338 -37.89 -27.55 -9.19
N PHE A 339 -37.45 -26.28 -9.20
CA PHE A 339 -38.25 -25.14 -9.64
C PHE A 339 -38.11 -24.85 -11.16
N GLY A 340 -37.46 -25.72 -11.93
CA GLY A 340 -37.39 -25.64 -13.39
C GLY A 340 -36.18 -24.91 -13.96
N ALA A 341 -35.22 -24.49 -13.13
CA ALA A 341 -33.97 -23.90 -13.63
C ALA A 341 -33.15 -24.96 -14.38
N THR A 342 -32.78 -24.65 -15.62
CA THR A 342 -31.94 -25.53 -16.45
C THR A 342 -30.57 -24.90 -16.67
N LEU A 343 -29.53 -25.73 -16.74
CA LEU A 343 -28.24 -25.28 -17.22
C LEU A 343 -28.35 -25.02 -18.73
N PRO A 344 -27.84 -23.89 -19.26
CA PRO A 344 -27.88 -23.65 -20.69
C PRO A 344 -27.16 -24.78 -21.44
N ARG A 345 -27.83 -25.32 -22.48
CA ARG A 345 -27.26 -26.35 -23.36
C ARG A 345 -25.92 -25.86 -23.89
N LYS A 346 -24.84 -26.56 -23.54
CA LYS A 346 -23.52 -26.33 -24.13
C LYS A 346 -23.63 -26.50 -25.65
N LYS A 347 -23.53 -25.42 -26.42
CA LYS A 347 -23.22 -25.54 -27.86
C LYS A 347 -21.86 -26.24 -27.95
N ALA A 348 -21.89 -27.49 -28.41
CA ALA A 348 -20.69 -28.24 -28.74
C ALA A 348 -20.10 -27.67 -30.03
N THR A 349 -19.14 -26.75 -29.90
CA THR A 349 -18.26 -26.37 -31.01
C THR A 349 -16.90 -27.01 -30.77
N LYS A 350 -16.47 -27.84 -31.73
CA LYS A 350 -15.16 -28.51 -31.85
C LYS A 350 -14.02 -27.50 -32.15
N THR A 351 -13.99 -26.40 -31.41
CA THR A 351 -12.92 -25.40 -31.40
C THR A 351 -12.58 -25.18 -29.93
N LEU A 352 -11.30 -25.24 -29.55
CA LEU A 352 -10.82 -25.14 -28.17
C LEU A 352 -11.56 -23.99 -27.44
N ASN A 353 -12.49 -24.34 -26.55
CA ASN A 353 -13.51 -23.39 -26.07
C ASN A 353 -12.91 -22.45 -25.00
N LEU A 354 -12.23 -21.40 -25.46
CA LEU A 354 -11.68 -20.30 -24.65
C LEU A 354 -12.77 -19.49 -23.93
N LYS A 355 -14.07 -19.68 -24.22
CA LYS A 355 -15.18 -18.98 -23.54
C LYS A 355 -15.37 -19.35 -22.07
N ASN A 356 -14.83 -20.50 -21.62
CA ASN A 356 -14.86 -20.88 -20.20
C ASN A 356 -13.71 -20.26 -19.38
N LEU A 357 -12.73 -19.66 -20.04
CA LEU A 357 -11.92 -18.61 -19.41
C LEU A 357 -12.70 -17.33 -19.60
N PRO A 358 -13.12 -16.62 -18.55
CA PRO A 358 -13.69 -15.30 -18.72
C PRO A 358 -12.54 -14.35 -19.08
N VAL A 359 -12.24 -14.31 -20.37
CA VAL A 359 -11.34 -13.31 -20.98
C VAL A 359 -12.05 -11.94 -21.00
N GLU A 360 -13.37 -11.93 -20.81
CA GLU A 360 -14.24 -10.74 -20.81
C GLU A 360 -14.33 -10.03 -19.45
N ASP A 361 -13.75 -10.57 -18.38
CA ASP A 361 -13.66 -9.85 -17.10
C ASP A 361 -12.63 -8.70 -17.26
N PRO A 362 -13.04 -7.44 -17.03
CA PRO A 362 -12.14 -6.28 -17.15
C PRO A 362 -10.82 -6.47 -16.40
N LEU A 363 -10.83 -7.24 -15.29
CA LEU A 363 -9.66 -7.58 -14.48
C LEU A 363 -8.56 -8.30 -15.26
N TYR A 364 -8.91 -9.15 -16.24
CA TYR A 364 -7.96 -9.95 -17.02
C TYR A 364 -7.72 -9.38 -18.42
N THR A 365 -8.22 -8.19 -18.71
CA THR A 365 -8.07 -7.55 -20.03
C THR A 365 -6.59 -7.42 -20.41
N GLY A 366 -6.17 -8.16 -21.44
CA GLY A 366 -4.79 -8.19 -21.91
C GLY A 366 -3.88 -9.20 -21.22
N TRP A 367 -4.43 -10.15 -20.45
CA TRP A 367 -3.69 -11.29 -19.94
C TRP A 367 -3.74 -12.46 -20.94
N PRO A 368 -2.64 -13.21 -21.10
CA PRO A 368 -2.68 -14.47 -21.84
C PRO A 368 -3.69 -15.46 -21.24
N PRO A 369 -4.44 -16.22 -22.05
CA PRO A 369 -5.33 -17.28 -21.56
C PRO A 369 -4.65 -18.22 -20.54
N LEU A 370 -3.38 -18.58 -20.79
CA LEU A 370 -2.60 -19.41 -19.89
C LEU A 370 -2.35 -18.72 -18.53
N ALA A 371 -2.15 -17.41 -18.51
CA ALA A 371 -1.98 -16.64 -17.27
C ALA A 371 -3.27 -16.59 -16.44
N ILE A 372 -4.43 -16.49 -17.09
CA ILE A 372 -5.74 -16.53 -16.43
C ILE A 372 -6.01 -17.93 -15.84
N ALA A 373 -5.76 -19.00 -16.61
CA ALA A 373 -5.89 -20.38 -16.13
C ALA A 373 -4.95 -20.66 -14.95
N ALA A 374 -3.70 -20.19 -15.05
CA ALA A 374 -2.68 -20.29 -14.01
C ALA A 374 -3.09 -19.57 -12.71
N TRP A 375 -3.62 -18.34 -12.81
CA TRP A 375 -4.13 -17.57 -11.67
C TRP A 375 -5.29 -18.28 -10.96
N ARG A 376 -6.25 -18.77 -11.74
CA ARG A 376 -7.45 -19.45 -11.23
C ARG A 376 -7.16 -20.83 -10.66
N GLY A 377 -6.03 -21.45 -11.04
CA GLY A 377 -5.68 -22.82 -10.62
C GLY A 377 -6.44 -23.89 -11.39
N GLN A 378 -6.83 -23.60 -12.64
CA GLN A 378 -7.51 -24.56 -13.53
C GLN A 378 -6.47 -25.49 -14.17
N HIS A 379 -5.96 -26.46 -13.42
CA HIS A 379 -4.81 -27.29 -13.83
C HIS A 379 -5.01 -28.01 -15.16
N ASP A 380 -6.18 -28.63 -15.38
CA ASP A 380 -6.50 -29.30 -16.64
C ASP A 380 -6.47 -28.34 -17.85
N PHE A 381 -6.79 -27.06 -17.62
CA PHE A 381 -6.77 -26.04 -18.67
C PHE A 381 -5.35 -25.51 -18.89
N VAL A 382 -4.56 -25.38 -17.81
CA VAL A 382 -3.13 -25.06 -17.89
C VAL A 382 -2.40 -26.12 -18.73
N ASP A 383 -2.61 -27.41 -18.44
CA ASP A 383 -1.97 -28.50 -19.19
C ASP A 383 -2.38 -28.50 -20.67
N LYS A 384 -3.67 -28.30 -20.96
CA LYS A 384 -4.16 -28.18 -22.34
C LYS A 384 -3.60 -26.97 -23.07
N LEU A 385 -3.50 -25.82 -22.42
CA LEU A 385 -2.97 -24.60 -23.04
C LEU A 385 -1.46 -24.68 -23.26
N ILE A 386 -0.72 -25.33 -22.35
CA ILE A 386 0.71 -25.60 -22.54
C ILE A 386 0.95 -26.41 -23.82
N VAL A 387 0.14 -27.45 -24.05
CA VAL A 387 0.28 -28.32 -25.23
C VAL A 387 -0.16 -27.62 -26.52
N ASN A 388 -1.27 -26.89 -26.49
CA ASN A 388 -1.87 -26.32 -27.69
C ASN A 388 -1.37 -24.91 -28.04
N GLN A 389 -0.86 -24.15 -27.06
CA GLN A 389 -0.44 -22.75 -27.18
C GLN A 389 0.86 -22.50 -26.37
N PRO A 390 1.95 -23.24 -26.65
CA PRO A 390 3.20 -23.18 -25.87
C PRO A 390 3.85 -21.79 -25.88
N GLU A 391 3.59 -20.97 -26.90
CA GLU A 391 4.05 -19.58 -26.98
C GLU A 391 3.59 -18.69 -25.81
N GLN A 392 2.53 -19.10 -25.09
CA GLN A 392 1.99 -18.34 -23.95
C GLN A 392 2.76 -18.57 -22.64
N ILE A 393 3.59 -19.61 -22.55
CA ILE A 393 4.24 -20.04 -21.29
C ILE A 393 5.01 -18.90 -20.62
N ASN A 394 5.70 -18.09 -21.43
CA ASN A 394 6.50 -16.95 -20.99
C ASN A 394 5.87 -15.60 -21.38
N GLN A 395 4.68 -15.58 -21.98
CA GLN A 395 4.05 -14.35 -22.43
C GLN A 395 3.70 -13.46 -21.23
N GLN A 396 4.16 -12.22 -21.29
CA GLN A 396 3.87 -11.23 -20.27
C GLN A 396 2.60 -10.46 -20.60
N ASP A 397 1.75 -10.24 -19.60
CA ASP A 397 0.62 -9.32 -19.73
C ASP A 397 1.07 -7.84 -19.77
N LYS A 398 0.10 -6.92 -19.87
CA LYS A 398 0.37 -5.48 -19.89
C LYS A 398 1.19 -4.98 -18.69
N GLU A 399 1.16 -5.66 -17.55
CA GLU A 399 1.93 -5.29 -16.36
C GLU A 399 3.26 -6.05 -16.24
N GLY A 400 3.59 -6.89 -17.23
CA GLY A 400 4.81 -7.69 -17.24
C GLY A 400 4.67 -9.03 -16.50
N PHE A 401 3.48 -9.45 -16.09
CA PHE A 401 3.34 -10.73 -15.37
C PHE A 401 3.28 -11.90 -16.31
N THR A 402 4.05 -12.95 -16.00
CA THR A 402 3.98 -14.24 -16.69
C THR A 402 2.93 -15.16 -16.05
N PRO A 403 2.45 -16.20 -16.76
CA PRO A 403 1.59 -17.22 -16.16
C PRO A 403 2.18 -17.84 -14.88
N LEU A 404 3.51 -18.03 -14.84
CA LEU A 404 4.20 -18.54 -13.66
C LEU A 404 4.02 -17.59 -12.46
N MET A 405 4.26 -16.29 -12.63
CA MET A 405 4.06 -15.31 -11.56
C MET A 405 2.62 -15.32 -11.06
N ARG A 406 1.64 -15.38 -11.97
CA ARG A 406 0.22 -15.44 -11.61
C ARG A 406 -0.13 -16.69 -10.81
N ALA A 407 0.37 -17.86 -11.20
CA ALA A 407 0.19 -19.10 -10.44
C ALA A 407 0.83 -19.01 -9.04
N VAL A 408 2.02 -18.44 -8.94
CA VAL A 408 2.73 -18.27 -7.66
C VAL A 408 1.97 -17.34 -6.72
N MET A 409 1.54 -16.16 -7.18
CA MET A 409 0.78 -15.19 -6.38
C MET A 409 -0.49 -15.78 -5.76
N LYS A 410 -1.15 -16.74 -6.44
CA LYS A 410 -2.34 -17.42 -5.94
C LYS A 410 -2.05 -18.78 -5.29
N ASN A 411 -0.78 -19.09 -5.02
CA ASN A 411 -0.34 -20.33 -4.38
C ASN A 411 -0.84 -21.60 -5.10
N ARG A 412 -0.84 -21.59 -6.45
CA ARG A 412 -1.34 -22.70 -7.28
C ARG A 412 -0.26 -23.73 -7.59
N LEU A 413 0.15 -24.52 -6.59
CA LEU A 413 1.31 -25.42 -6.69
C LEU A 413 1.29 -26.36 -7.91
N LYS A 414 0.14 -26.96 -8.26
CA LYS A 414 0.04 -27.84 -9.44
C LYS A 414 0.27 -27.06 -10.75
N SER A 415 -0.31 -25.86 -10.91
CA SER A 415 -0.05 -25.01 -12.08
C SER A 415 1.40 -24.56 -12.14
N VAL A 416 2.00 -24.21 -11.01
CA VAL A 416 3.43 -23.86 -10.93
C VAL A 416 4.30 -25.03 -11.42
N LYS A 417 4.01 -26.26 -10.96
CA LYS A 417 4.73 -27.46 -11.41
C LYS A 417 4.59 -27.70 -12.92
N ALA A 418 3.37 -27.60 -13.44
CA ALA A 418 3.11 -27.78 -14.88
C ALA A 418 3.90 -26.77 -15.71
N LEU A 419 3.79 -25.47 -15.38
CA LEU A 419 4.49 -24.39 -16.08
C LEU A 419 6.02 -24.55 -16.03
N LEU A 420 6.58 -24.88 -14.86
CA LEU A 420 8.04 -25.11 -14.73
C LEU A 420 8.53 -26.38 -15.44
N THR A 421 7.66 -27.37 -15.63
CA THR A 421 7.97 -28.58 -16.40
C THR A 421 7.95 -28.27 -17.90
N ALA A 422 7.03 -27.38 -18.32
CA ALA A 422 6.89 -26.91 -19.68
C ALA A 422 7.92 -25.84 -20.11
N GLY A 423 8.90 -25.51 -19.26
CA GLY A 423 9.96 -24.56 -19.61
C GLY A 423 9.66 -23.10 -19.29
N ALA A 424 8.75 -22.81 -18.35
CA ALA A 424 8.54 -21.44 -17.90
C ALA A 424 9.83 -20.80 -17.33
N GLU A 425 10.18 -19.63 -17.83
CA GLU A 425 11.35 -18.87 -17.41
C GLU A 425 11.16 -18.30 -15.99
N VAL A 426 11.95 -18.83 -15.06
CA VAL A 426 11.82 -18.55 -13.62
C VAL A 426 12.25 -17.13 -13.24
N ASN A 427 13.11 -16.53 -14.06
CA ASN A 427 13.82 -15.28 -13.77
C ASN A 427 13.29 -14.06 -14.53
N LEU A 428 12.19 -14.20 -15.27
CA LEU A 428 11.49 -13.04 -15.83
C LEU A 428 11.03 -12.12 -14.71
N VAL A 429 11.00 -10.82 -15.00
CA VAL A 429 10.55 -9.77 -14.07
C VAL A 429 9.45 -8.95 -14.71
N ASN A 430 8.48 -8.56 -13.90
CA ASN A 430 7.39 -7.70 -14.36
C ASN A 430 7.79 -6.21 -14.38
N ARG A 431 6.87 -5.31 -14.72
CA ARG A 431 7.14 -3.85 -14.73
C ARG A 431 7.47 -3.29 -13.36
N GLN A 432 7.18 -4.02 -12.28
CA GLN A 432 7.58 -3.68 -10.91
C GLN A 432 8.95 -4.24 -10.54
N GLY A 433 9.68 -4.89 -11.45
CA GLY A 433 10.98 -5.53 -11.17
C GLY A 433 10.85 -6.84 -10.38
N ARG A 434 9.62 -7.33 -10.13
CA ARG A 434 9.38 -8.53 -9.34
C ARG A 434 9.46 -9.78 -10.21
N SER A 435 10.27 -10.73 -9.76
CA SER A 435 10.30 -12.11 -10.28
C SER A 435 9.28 -13.00 -9.56
N ALA A 436 9.07 -14.22 -10.07
CA ALA A 436 8.25 -15.23 -9.39
C ALA A 436 8.70 -15.49 -7.94
N LEU A 437 10.00 -15.39 -7.66
CA LEU A 437 10.55 -15.60 -6.31
C LEU A 437 10.11 -14.50 -5.32
N HIS A 438 9.92 -13.26 -5.76
CA HIS A 438 9.42 -12.18 -4.90
C HIS A 438 8.03 -12.49 -4.35
N TYR A 439 7.15 -13.04 -5.19
CA TYR A 439 5.80 -13.42 -4.76
C TYR A 439 5.80 -14.71 -3.93
N ALA A 440 6.70 -15.65 -4.21
CA ALA A 440 6.76 -16.92 -3.50
C ALA A 440 7.13 -16.77 -2.01
N VAL A 441 8.03 -15.83 -1.70
CA VAL A 441 8.50 -15.61 -0.32
C VAL A 441 7.46 -14.92 0.57
N GLU A 442 6.46 -14.28 -0.03
CA GLU A 442 5.30 -13.70 0.68
C GLU A 442 4.25 -14.76 1.03
N LEU A 443 4.33 -15.96 0.44
CA LEU A 443 3.39 -17.04 0.71
C LEU A 443 3.62 -17.69 2.09
N PRO A 444 2.56 -18.18 2.75
CA PRO A 444 2.70 -18.93 4.01
C PRO A 444 3.47 -20.24 3.86
N SER A 445 3.37 -20.89 2.70
CA SER A 445 4.02 -22.17 2.41
C SER A 445 5.32 -22.00 1.65
N THR A 446 6.31 -22.82 2.02
CA THR A 446 7.64 -22.84 1.42
C THR A 446 7.78 -23.74 0.19
N ALA A 447 6.72 -24.48 -0.17
CA ALA A 447 6.76 -25.48 -1.23
C ALA A 447 7.09 -24.86 -2.60
N ILE A 448 6.44 -23.75 -2.95
CA ILE A 448 6.68 -23.04 -4.21
C ILE A 448 8.07 -22.40 -4.21
N THR A 449 8.49 -21.78 -3.12
CA THR A 449 9.83 -21.19 -2.97
C THR A 449 10.92 -22.23 -3.23
N ARG A 450 10.86 -23.40 -2.56
CA ARG A 450 11.80 -24.51 -2.80
C ARG A 450 11.85 -24.94 -4.26
N LEU A 451 10.68 -25.04 -4.89
CA LEU A 451 10.58 -25.46 -6.28
C LEU A 451 11.22 -24.45 -7.24
N LEU A 452 10.97 -23.15 -7.03
CA LEU A 452 11.56 -22.08 -7.84
C LEU A 452 13.08 -22.03 -7.66
N LEU A 453 13.58 -22.13 -6.43
CA LEU A 453 15.02 -22.17 -6.16
C LEU A 453 15.70 -23.38 -6.82
N LYS A 454 15.07 -24.57 -6.74
CA LYS A 454 15.55 -25.78 -7.45
C LYS A 454 15.61 -25.59 -8.98
N LYS A 455 14.74 -24.74 -9.53
CA LYS A 455 14.71 -24.39 -10.96
C LYS A 455 15.58 -23.16 -11.30
N GLY A 456 16.46 -22.72 -10.41
CA GLY A 456 17.43 -21.66 -10.68
C GLY A 456 16.88 -20.24 -10.52
N ALA A 457 15.85 -20.05 -9.68
CA ALA A 457 15.38 -18.71 -9.33
C ALA A 457 16.49 -17.89 -8.65
N LYS A 458 16.80 -16.71 -9.20
CA LYS A 458 17.80 -15.79 -8.64
C LYS A 458 17.18 -14.91 -7.55
N SER A 459 17.87 -14.80 -6.41
CA SER A 459 17.53 -13.92 -5.30
C SER A 459 18.03 -12.48 -5.48
N SER A 460 18.78 -12.19 -6.54
CA SER A 460 19.45 -10.90 -6.73
C SER A 460 18.60 -9.80 -7.36
N PHE A 461 17.48 -10.16 -7.99
CA PHE A 461 16.53 -9.21 -8.56
C PHE A 461 15.92 -8.33 -7.46
N SER A 462 15.63 -7.09 -7.83
CA SER A 462 15.04 -6.09 -6.94
C SER A 462 13.76 -5.54 -7.54
N ASP A 463 12.74 -5.34 -6.70
CA ASP A 463 11.53 -4.64 -7.09
C ASP A 463 11.76 -3.12 -7.29
N ARG A 464 10.69 -2.38 -7.63
CA ARG A 464 10.72 -0.92 -7.81
C ARG A 464 11.22 -0.15 -6.59
N ASN A 465 11.15 -0.71 -5.39
CA ASN A 465 11.65 -0.11 -4.15
C ASN A 465 13.10 -0.54 -3.86
N GLY A 466 13.71 -1.37 -4.71
CA GLY A 466 15.04 -1.93 -4.49
C GLY A 466 15.03 -3.19 -3.62
N ASN A 467 13.86 -3.67 -3.17
CA ASN A 467 13.77 -4.82 -2.28
C ASN A 467 14.06 -6.11 -3.04
N THR A 468 15.02 -6.89 -2.54
CA THR A 468 15.22 -8.29 -2.95
C THR A 468 14.23 -9.21 -2.22
N PRO A 469 14.09 -10.49 -2.61
CA PRO A 469 13.28 -11.44 -1.87
C PRO A 469 13.66 -11.55 -0.37
N ILE A 470 14.94 -11.37 0.00
CA ILE A 470 15.36 -11.34 1.41
C ILE A 470 14.70 -10.18 2.16
N HIS A 471 14.69 -8.98 1.58
CA HIS A 471 14.02 -7.81 2.21
C HIS A 471 12.55 -8.12 2.50
N LEU A 472 11.85 -8.75 1.55
CA LEU A 472 10.44 -9.12 1.73
C LEU A 472 10.24 -10.15 2.84
N THR A 473 11.15 -11.13 2.98
CA THR A 473 11.07 -12.10 4.09
C THR A 473 11.23 -11.45 5.46
N VAL A 474 12.11 -10.47 5.58
CA VAL A 474 12.30 -9.72 6.84
C VAL A 474 11.12 -8.79 7.07
N GLN A 475 10.65 -8.09 6.04
CA GLN A 475 9.53 -7.16 6.12
C GLN A 475 8.25 -7.85 6.62
N GLU A 476 7.96 -9.05 6.13
CA GLU A 476 6.77 -9.83 6.48
C GLU A 476 7.01 -10.84 7.61
N ASN A 477 8.17 -10.77 8.28
CA ASN A 477 8.60 -11.68 9.34
C ASN A 477 8.40 -13.18 9.01
N ARG A 478 9.00 -13.65 7.91
CA ARG A 478 8.90 -15.03 7.39
C ARG A 478 10.19 -15.85 7.59
N PRO A 479 10.51 -16.33 8.81
CA PRO A 479 11.82 -16.93 9.11
C PRO A 479 12.09 -18.20 8.29
N LYS A 480 11.06 -19.03 8.06
CA LYS A 480 11.17 -20.23 7.22
C LYS A 480 11.49 -19.92 5.75
N GLN A 481 11.01 -18.79 5.24
CA GLN A 481 11.31 -18.35 3.87
C GLN A 481 12.72 -17.78 3.80
N LEU A 482 13.12 -16.98 4.79
CA LEU A 482 14.49 -16.44 4.91
C LEU A 482 15.52 -17.58 4.95
N SER A 483 15.33 -18.56 5.83
CA SER A 483 16.23 -19.73 5.95
C SER A 483 16.43 -20.46 4.61
N LEU A 484 15.39 -20.56 3.78
CA LEU A 484 15.51 -21.19 2.45
C LEU A 484 16.31 -20.36 1.47
N LEU A 485 16.11 -19.03 1.45
CA LEU A 485 16.87 -18.15 0.59
C LEU A 485 18.37 -18.17 0.95
N LEU A 486 18.69 -18.11 2.24
CA LEU A 486 20.07 -18.14 2.73
C LEU A 486 20.75 -19.46 2.34
N LYS A 487 20.09 -20.61 2.57
CA LYS A 487 20.57 -21.94 2.16
C LYS A 487 20.75 -22.10 0.65
N ALA A 488 19.99 -21.36 -0.16
CA ALA A 488 20.07 -21.39 -1.61
C ALA A 488 21.11 -20.42 -2.20
N GLY A 489 22.01 -19.87 -1.38
CA GLY A 489 23.13 -19.04 -1.85
C GLY A 489 22.78 -17.57 -2.06
N ALA A 490 21.76 -17.04 -1.36
CA ALA A 490 21.41 -15.62 -1.44
C ALA A 490 22.39 -14.68 -0.68
N ALA A 491 23.51 -15.21 -0.16
CA ALA A 491 24.54 -14.46 0.56
C ALA A 491 25.12 -13.29 -0.25
N GLY A 492 25.27 -13.44 -1.57
CA GLY A 492 25.80 -12.37 -2.43
C GLY A 492 24.94 -11.09 -2.52
N VAL A 493 23.73 -11.09 -1.96
CA VAL A 493 22.86 -9.91 -1.88
C VAL A 493 22.36 -9.66 -0.45
N ILE A 494 22.97 -10.27 0.56
CA ILE A 494 22.55 -10.16 1.95
C ILE A 494 22.67 -8.74 2.50
N ASP A 495 23.67 -7.98 2.01
CA ASP A 495 23.94 -6.59 2.40
C ASP A 495 23.51 -5.57 1.34
N LYS A 496 22.77 -6.01 0.32
CA LYS A 496 22.26 -5.11 -0.70
C LYS A 496 21.22 -4.19 -0.07
N ALA A 497 21.43 -2.87 -0.11
CA ALA A 497 20.45 -1.90 0.37
C ALA A 497 19.32 -1.68 -0.66
N ASN A 498 18.09 -1.49 -0.17
CA ASN A 498 16.98 -1.02 -0.99
C ASN A 498 17.07 0.50 -1.28
N LYS A 499 16.11 1.08 -1.99
CA LYS A 499 16.12 2.52 -2.34
C LYS A 499 16.01 3.45 -1.12
N SER A 500 15.52 2.96 0.02
CA SER A 500 15.53 3.71 1.28
C SER A 500 16.90 3.67 1.99
N GLY A 501 17.86 2.91 1.45
CA GLY A 501 19.18 2.73 2.06
C GLY A 501 19.17 1.70 3.19
N LYS A 502 18.15 0.84 3.26
CA LYS A 502 18.04 -0.19 4.30
C LYS A 502 18.39 -1.54 3.69
N THR A 503 19.33 -2.23 4.31
CA THR A 503 19.63 -3.65 4.05
C THR A 503 18.64 -4.54 4.80
N PRO A 504 18.58 -5.86 4.50
CA PRO A 504 17.82 -6.82 5.28
C PRO A 504 18.14 -6.79 6.78
N LEU A 505 19.43 -6.66 7.15
CA LEU A 505 19.84 -6.62 8.57
C LEU A 505 19.37 -5.33 9.25
N VAL A 506 19.55 -4.18 8.61
CA VAL A 506 19.03 -2.90 9.12
C VAL A 506 17.52 -2.96 9.33
N LEU A 507 16.78 -3.54 8.38
CA LEU A 507 15.33 -3.73 8.50
C LEU A 507 14.93 -4.64 9.66
N ALA A 508 15.68 -5.72 9.91
CA ALA A 508 15.41 -6.65 11.00
C ALA A 508 15.64 -6.00 12.36
N VAL A 509 16.69 -5.17 12.48
CA VAL A 509 16.98 -4.41 13.71
C VAL A 509 15.92 -3.34 13.96
N GLU A 510 15.54 -2.56 12.95
CA GLU A 510 14.50 -1.52 13.07
C GLU A 510 13.15 -2.09 13.51
N LYS A 511 12.81 -3.29 13.03
CA LYS A 511 11.56 -3.98 13.39
C LYS A 511 11.65 -4.76 14.70
N ASN A 512 12.80 -4.74 15.37
CA ASN A 512 13.10 -5.53 16.56
C ASN A 512 12.76 -7.02 16.39
N LEU A 513 13.40 -7.69 15.41
CA LEU A 513 13.22 -9.11 15.09
C LEU A 513 14.48 -9.94 15.40
N PRO A 514 14.73 -10.35 16.67
CA PRO A 514 15.96 -11.05 17.07
C PRO A 514 16.27 -12.30 16.25
N GLY A 515 15.29 -13.18 16.03
CA GLY A 515 15.50 -14.40 15.24
C GLY A 515 15.84 -14.13 13.76
N MET A 516 15.37 -13.01 13.20
CA MET A 516 15.78 -12.59 11.84
C MET A 516 17.18 -12.03 11.81
N VAL A 517 17.56 -11.25 12.84
CA VAL A 517 18.91 -10.73 13.01
C VAL A 517 19.91 -11.88 13.12
N GLU A 518 19.65 -12.85 13.99
CA GLU A 518 20.52 -14.01 14.17
C GLU A 518 20.75 -14.76 12.85
N MET A 519 19.67 -15.12 12.13
CA MET A 519 19.79 -15.81 10.84
C MET A 519 20.60 -15.01 9.80
N LEU A 520 20.49 -13.68 9.78
CA LEU A 520 21.22 -12.84 8.83
C LEU A 520 22.71 -12.74 9.19
N LEU A 521 23.01 -12.55 10.48
CA LEU A 521 24.38 -12.50 10.98
C LEU A 521 25.11 -13.83 10.81
N ASP A 522 24.45 -14.95 11.13
CA ASP A 522 24.97 -16.30 10.90
C ASP A 522 25.24 -16.59 9.43
N ALA A 523 24.47 -15.95 8.52
CA ALA A 523 24.69 -16.05 7.08
C ALA A 523 25.73 -15.05 6.54
N GLY A 524 26.40 -14.30 7.40
CA GLY A 524 27.51 -13.41 7.05
C GLY A 524 27.11 -11.99 6.65
N ALA A 525 25.94 -11.50 7.07
CA ALA A 525 25.61 -10.09 6.92
C ALA A 525 26.58 -9.22 7.73
N ASP A 526 27.07 -8.13 7.13
CA ASP A 526 28.00 -7.21 7.80
C ASP A 526 27.36 -6.62 9.07
N PRO A 527 27.88 -6.90 10.28
CA PRO A 527 27.26 -6.44 11.52
C PRO A 527 27.55 -4.96 11.83
N GLU A 528 28.46 -4.31 11.09
CA GLU A 528 28.86 -2.89 11.30
C GLU A 528 28.14 -1.92 10.34
N GLN A 529 27.04 -2.38 9.73
CA GLN A 529 26.24 -1.56 8.82
C GLN A 529 25.68 -0.30 9.49
N THR A 530 25.56 0.76 8.69
CA THR A 530 24.95 2.02 9.12
C THR A 530 23.76 2.39 8.27
N THR A 531 22.76 3.01 8.90
CA THR A 531 21.62 3.59 8.18
C THR A 531 22.05 4.76 7.31
N ARG A 532 21.18 5.22 6.41
CA ARG A 532 21.41 6.42 5.59
C ARG A 532 21.76 7.68 6.40
N ASN A 533 21.30 7.77 7.66
CA ASN A 533 21.59 8.86 8.59
C ASN A 533 22.85 8.60 9.42
N ARG A 534 23.69 7.64 9.01
CA ARG A 534 24.92 7.20 9.70
C ARG A 534 24.69 6.70 11.12
N ARG A 535 23.50 6.18 11.44
CA ARG A 535 23.23 5.52 12.73
C ARG A 535 23.69 4.06 12.68
N SER A 536 24.37 3.59 13.73
CA SER A 536 24.81 2.19 13.86
C SER A 536 23.65 1.25 14.20
N LEU A 537 23.84 -0.06 13.97
CA LEU A 537 22.87 -1.07 14.40
C LEU A 537 22.65 -1.08 15.92
N VAL A 538 23.71 -0.81 16.71
CA VAL A 538 23.63 -0.69 18.17
C VAL A 538 22.71 0.46 18.59
N GLN A 539 22.84 1.64 17.95
CA GLN A 539 21.96 2.78 18.22
C GLN A 539 20.50 2.47 17.84
N LEU A 540 20.28 1.75 16.74
CA LEU A 540 18.94 1.39 16.27
C LEU A 540 18.28 0.34 17.19
N ALA A 541 19.03 -0.69 17.59
CA ALA A 541 18.56 -1.69 18.55
C ALA A 541 18.21 -1.06 19.90
N ALA A 542 19.04 -0.14 20.39
CA ALA A 542 18.80 0.54 21.66
C ALA A 542 17.55 1.45 21.63
N GLU A 543 17.30 2.13 20.50
CA GLU A 543 16.10 2.97 20.31
C GLU A 543 14.80 2.16 20.33
N HIS A 544 14.83 0.91 19.85
CA HIS A 544 13.66 0.04 19.76
C HIS A 544 13.56 -1.00 20.90
N GLY A 545 14.45 -0.91 21.91
CA GLY A 545 14.44 -1.82 23.07
C GLY A 545 14.90 -3.25 22.76
N GLY A 546 15.71 -3.43 21.71
CA GLY A 546 16.19 -4.74 21.25
C GLY A 546 17.34 -5.31 22.08
N THR A 547 17.10 -5.66 23.34
CA THR A 547 18.13 -6.23 24.24
C THR A 547 18.77 -7.51 23.66
N GLU A 548 17.94 -8.44 23.17
CA GLU A 548 18.43 -9.66 22.51
C GLU A 548 19.25 -9.34 21.25
N ILE A 549 18.86 -8.32 20.49
CA ILE A 549 19.59 -7.89 19.29
C ILE A 549 20.96 -7.33 19.68
N LEU A 550 21.07 -6.56 20.76
CA LEU A 550 22.36 -6.10 21.28
C LEU A 550 23.27 -7.26 21.70
N ALA A 551 22.70 -8.31 22.28
CA ALA A 551 23.43 -9.53 22.61
C ALA A 551 23.92 -10.26 21.35
N LEU A 552 23.09 -10.37 20.32
CA LEU A 552 23.47 -10.95 19.03
C LEU A 552 24.56 -10.12 18.34
N LEU A 553 24.42 -8.80 18.25
CA LEU A 553 25.44 -7.93 17.66
C LEU A 553 26.79 -8.08 18.38
N LYS A 554 26.78 -8.11 19.72
CA LYS A 554 27.99 -8.35 20.52
C LYS A 554 28.59 -9.73 20.26
N LYS A 555 27.78 -10.78 20.17
CA LYS A 555 28.21 -12.16 19.82
C LYS A 555 28.93 -12.20 18.46
N HIS A 556 28.51 -11.36 17.52
CA HIS A 556 29.14 -11.21 16.20
C HIS A 556 30.25 -10.13 16.15
N GLY A 557 30.78 -9.71 17.31
CA GLY A 557 31.97 -8.86 17.40
C GLY A 557 31.74 -7.35 17.38
N VAL A 558 30.47 -6.89 17.37
CA VAL A 558 30.16 -5.45 17.39
C VAL A 558 30.42 -4.84 18.76
N SER A 559 31.16 -3.75 18.78
CA SER A 559 31.39 -3.00 20.02
C SER A 559 30.17 -2.17 20.42
N LEU A 560 29.67 -2.39 21.64
CA LEU A 560 28.58 -1.58 22.21
C LEU A 560 29.06 -0.21 22.71
N THR A 561 30.38 -0.01 22.83
CA THR A 561 31.02 1.23 23.31
C THR A 561 31.66 2.01 22.15
N ALA A 562 31.32 1.66 20.90
CA ALA A 562 31.87 2.34 19.74
C ALA A 562 31.53 3.85 19.77
N PRO A 563 32.46 4.74 19.33
CA PRO A 563 32.22 6.17 19.31
C PRO A 563 30.92 6.52 18.56
N VAL A 564 30.17 7.46 19.12
CA VAL A 564 28.91 7.93 18.52
C VAL A 564 29.18 8.51 17.13
N VAL A 565 28.70 7.80 16.10
CA VAL A 565 28.89 8.22 14.71
C VAL A 565 28.11 9.52 14.41
N THR A 566 26.89 9.65 14.95
CA THR A 566 26.09 10.88 14.99
C THR A 566 25.07 10.86 16.14
N GLY A 567 24.73 12.04 16.70
CA GLY A 567 23.56 12.22 17.57
C GLY A 567 23.71 11.69 19.01
N ASN A 568 22.72 10.94 19.47
CA ASN A 568 22.63 10.37 20.83
C ASN A 568 23.39 9.03 20.94
N THR A 569 23.96 8.72 22.11
CA THR A 569 24.53 7.40 22.39
C THR A 569 23.44 6.32 22.41
N PRO A 570 23.79 5.02 22.24
CA PRO A 570 22.82 3.93 22.42
C PRO A 570 22.09 4.00 23.77
N LEU A 571 22.82 4.26 24.87
CA LEU A 571 22.22 4.40 26.20
C LEU A 571 21.23 5.56 26.26
N MET A 572 21.53 6.70 25.65
CA MET A 572 20.60 7.84 25.61
C MET A 572 19.34 7.53 24.80
N LEU A 573 19.45 6.77 23.70
CA LEU A 573 18.30 6.36 22.89
C LEU A 573 17.38 5.39 23.63
N ALA A 574 17.97 4.39 24.31
CA ALA A 574 17.21 3.49 25.19
C ALA A 574 16.56 4.27 26.35
N THR A 575 17.29 5.24 26.91
CA THR A 575 16.79 6.11 27.98
C THR A 575 15.60 6.96 27.54
N ALA A 576 15.69 7.61 26.37
CA ALA A 576 14.62 8.48 25.87
C ALA A 576 13.29 7.73 25.67
N ASN A 577 13.36 6.45 25.29
CA ASN A 577 12.21 5.60 25.05
C ASN A 577 11.81 4.73 26.27
N GLY A 578 12.51 4.86 27.40
CA GLY A 578 12.18 4.14 28.64
C GLY A 578 12.49 2.64 28.62
N HIS A 579 13.44 2.18 27.78
CA HIS A 579 13.81 0.76 27.69
C HIS A 579 14.80 0.36 28.80
N VAL A 580 14.30 0.26 30.04
CA VAL A 580 15.11 0.03 31.26
C VAL A 580 15.96 -1.25 31.18
N GLU A 581 15.43 -2.34 30.65
CA GLU A 581 16.18 -3.59 30.48
C GLU A 581 17.36 -3.43 29.51
N THR A 582 17.11 -2.78 28.37
CA THR A 582 18.15 -2.47 27.38
C THR A 582 19.21 -1.53 27.95
N MET A 583 18.81 -0.55 28.77
CA MET A 583 19.75 0.31 29.50
C MET A 583 20.63 -0.51 30.46
N ALA A 584 20.04 -1.40 31.25
CA ALA A 584 20.77 -2.23 32.20
C ALA A 584 21.78 -3.11 31.46
N TYR A 585 21.38 -3.73 30.35
CA TYR A 585 22.27 -4.51 29.50
C TYR A 585 23.44 -3.68 28.96
N LEU A 586 23.19 -2.48 28.41
CA LEU A 586 24.25 -1.60 27.92
C LEU A 586 25.25 -1.21 29.02
N ILE A 587 24.75 -0.86 30.21
CA ILE A 587 25.58 -0.48 31.36
C ILE A 587 26.44 -1.66 31.84
N GLN A 588 25.85 -2.85 31.96
CA GLN A 588 26.57 -4.08 32.32
C GLN A 588 27.67 -4.43 31.31
N ASN A 589 27.51 -3.99 30.05
CA ASN A 589 28.48 -4.19 28.99
C ASN A 589 29.48 -3.01 28.82
N GLY A 590 29.61 -2.14 29.83
CA GLY A 590 30.68 -1.15 29.90
C GLY A 590 30.41 0.17 29.18
N VAL A 591 29.16 0.46 28.80
CA VAL A 591 28.79 1.78 28.26
C VAL A 591 28.84 2.86 29.36
N ASP A 592 29.51 3.98 29.10
CA ASP A 592 29.63 5.08 30.05
C ASP A 592 28.28 5.80 30.25
N VAL A 593 27.76 5.73 31.49
CA VAL A 593 26.52 6.40 31.90
C VAL A 593 26.58 7.93 31.83
N ASN A 594 27.78 8.50 31.82
CA ASN A 594 28.04 9.94 31.83
C ASN A 594 28.51 10.48 30.48
N GLU A 595 28.55 9.66 29.43
CA GLU A 595 28.91 10.10 28.08
C GLU A 595 27.98 11.25 27.62
N ARG A 596 28.52 12.12 26.76
CA ARG A 596 27.88 13.37 26.32
C ARG A 596 27.64 13.37 24.82
N ASN A 597 26.42 13.73 24.40
CA ASN A 597 26.10 13.90 22.98
C ASN A 597 26.54 15.27 22.45
N ALA A 598 26.24 15.57 21.19
CA ALA A 598 26.56 16.85 20.54
C ALA A 598 25.92 18.10 21.20
N GLN A 599 24.86 17.93 22.00
CA GLN A 599 24.22 19.00 22.77
C GLN A 599 24.73 19.07 24.23
N ASP A 600 25.76 18.28 24.55
CA ASP A 600 26.29 18.05 25.90
C ASP A 600 25.23 17.52 26.88
N ASN A 601 24.22 16.80 26.38
CA ASN A 601 23.28 16.07 27.22
C ASN A 601 23.93 14.77 27.69
N SER A 602 23.76 14.43 28.98
CA SER A 602 24.01 13.07 29.49
C SER A 602 22.73 12.23 29.43
N ALA A 603 22.85 10.90 29.57
CA ALA A 603 21.67 10.03 29.63
C ALA A 603 20.69 10.45 30.75
N LEU A 604 21.19 10.93 31.89
CA LEU A 604 20.35 11.41 32.99
C LEU A 604 19.59 12.71 32.64
N ILE A 605 20.19 13.61 31.85
CA ILE A 605 19.48 14.78 31.32
C ILE A 605 18.38 14.31 30.36
N ILE A 606 18.67 13.35 29.48
CA ILE A 606 17.67 12.78 28.55
C ILE A 606 16.51 12.12 29.31
N ALA A 607 16.79 11.36 30.38
CA ALA A 607 15.76 10.75 31.23
C ALA A 607 14.84 11.82 31.83
N ALA A 608 15.39 12.93 32.31
CA ALA A 608 14.59 14.02 32.86
C ALA A 608 13.81 14.81 31.78
N MET A 609 14.42 15.05 30.61
CA MET A 609 13.74 15.69 29.47
C MET A 609 12.53 14.88 28.99
N THR A 610 12.64 13.55 29.00
CA THR A 610 11.59 12.61 28.56
C THR A 610 10.71 12.11 29.71
N ASN A 611 10.90 12.62 30.93
CA ASN A 611 10.16 12.27 32.14
C ASN A 611 10.21 10.77 32.53
N GLN A 612 11.32 10.09 32.22
CA GLN A 612 11.53 8.66 32.46
C GLN A 612 12.14 8.42 33.87
N THR A 613 11.28 8.33 34.88
CA THR A 613 11.69 8.24 36.30
C THR A 613 12.49 6.98 36.62
N GLU A 614 12.06 5.82 36.11
CA GLU A 614 12.74 4.53 36.33
C GLU A 614 14.11 4.49 35.64
N ALA A 615 14.20 5.03 34.42
CA ALA A 615 15.45 5.18 33.70
C ALA A 615 16.44 6.08 34.48
N ALA A 616 15.96 7.21 35.00
CA ALA A 616 16.77 8.10 35.83
C ALA A 616 17.27 7.41 37.12
N LEU A 617 16.41 6.62 37.76
CA LEU A 617 16.79 5.83 38.93
C LEU A 617 17.90 4.83 38.60
N LEU A 618 17.76 4.06 37.53
CA LEU A 618 18.76 3.09 37.09
C LEU A 618 20.11 3.79 36.84
N LEU A 619 20.09 4.91 36.10
CA LEU A 619 21.29 5.69 35.82
C LEU A 619 21.97 6.20 37.11
N LEU A 620 21.20 6.71 38.08
CA LEU A 620 21.73 7.18 39.36
C LEU A 620 22.36 6.04 40.18
N ARG A 621 21.74 4.84 40.18
CA ARG A 621 22.31 3.64 40.82
C ARG A 621 23.65 3.23 40.21
N HIS A 622 23.88 3.54 38.94
CA HIS A 622 25.13 3.28 38.23
C HIS A 622 26.06 4.50 38.13
N ASN A 623 25.99 5.43 39.09
CA ASN A 623 26.87 6.61 39.22
C ASN A 623 26.72 7.67 38.11
N ALA A 624 25.51 7.84 37.55
CA ALA A 624 25.23 9.02 36.73
C ALA A 624 25.29 10.31 37.56
N LYS A 625 25.87 11.36 36.97
CA LYS A 625 26.13 12.66 37.63
C LYS A 625 24.95 13.64 37.38
N PRO A 626 24.11 13.95 38.39
CA PRO A 626 22.96 14.87 38.26
C PRO A 626 23.37 16.35 38.13
N GLY A 627 24.60 16.68 38.52
CA GLY A 627 25.14 18.05 38.42
C GLY A 627 25.59 18.45 37.02
N LEU A 628 25.64 17.51 36.07
CA LEU A 628 26.04 17.79 34.69
C LEU A 628 25.05 18.75 34.02
N ARG A 629 25.58 19.63 33.17
CA ARG A 629 24.83 20.67 32.44
C ARG A 629 24.92 20.43 30.95
N ASN A 630 23.87 20.75 30.20
CA ASN A 630 23.96 20.76 28.73
C ASN A 630 24.52 22.10 28.20
N ASN A 631 24.62 22.24 26.87
CA ASN A 631 25.09 23.48 26.22
C ASN A 631 24.23 24.72 26.54
N LYS A 632 23.01 24.55 27.02
CA LYS A 632 22.11 25.62 27.50
C LYS A 632 22.21 25.86 29.01
N ARG A 633 23.18 25.22 29.68
CA ARG A 633 23.43 25.27 31.13
C ARG A 633 22.32 24.62 31.99
N GLU A 634 21.44 23.83 31.40
CA GLU A 634 20.33 23.14 32.08
C GLU A 634 20.79 21.80 32.66
N ARG A 635 20.30 21.45 33.85
CA ARG A 635 20.54 20.15 34.52
C ARG A 635 19.30 19.28 34.45
N ALA A 636 19.47 17.99 34.75
CA ALA A 636 18.35 17.04 34.86
C ALA A 636 17.24 17.54 35.81
N ILE A 637 17.59 18.18 36.93
CA ILE A 637 16.60 18.70 37.89
C ILE A 637 15.76 19.85 37.32
N ASP A 638 16.31 20.62 36.39
CA ASP A 638 15.61 21.76 35.79
C ASP A 638 14.47 21.24 34.88
N PHE A 639 14.71 20.17 34.11
CA PHE A 639 13.67 19.47 33.36
C PHE A 639 12.66 18.73 34.25
N ALA A 640 13.11 18.07 35.33
CA ALA A 640 12.20 17.41 36.27
C ALA A 640 11.20 18.40 36.92
N LYS A 641 11.64 19.64 37.16
CA LYS A 641 10.77 20.74 37.63
C LYS A 641 9.79 21.20 36.55
N GLN A 642 10.22 21.34 35.30
CA GLN A 642 9.34 21.69 34.18
C GLN A 642 8.20 20.68 34.00
N HIS A 643 8.47 19.39 34.20
CA HIS A 643 7.46 18.32 34.15
C HIS A 643 6.66 18.15 35.44
N HIS A 644 6.92 18.96 36.48
CA HIS A 644 6.31 18.83 37.80
C HIS A 644 6.46 17.44 38.46
N ASN A 645 7.49 16.67 38.08
CA ASN A 645 7.70 15.30 38.57
C ASN A 645 8.41 15.31 39.93
N GLN A 646 7.62 15.30 41.01
CA GLN A 646 8.13 15.35 42.39
C GLN A 646 9.02 14.16 42.76
N THR A 647 8.71 12.96 42.25
CA THR A 647 9.51 11.76 42.49
C THR A 647 10.91 11.92 41.90
N LEU A 648 11.00 12.36 40.64
CA LEU A 648 12.27 12.59 39.96
C LEU A 648 13.05 13.75 40.60
N ILE A 649 12.38 14.82 41.02
CA ILE A 649 13.02 15.92 41.76
C ILE A 649 13.64 15.42 43.08
N ARG A 650 12.93 14.56 43.82
CA ARG A 650 13.45 13.94 45.05
C ARG A 650 14.66 13.06 44.73
N LEU A 651 14.55 12.16 43.76
CA LEU A 651 15.64 11.28 43.33
C LEU A 651 16.92 12.05 42.96
N LEU A 652 16.80 13.15 42.22
CA LEU A 652 17.93 13.98 41.81
C LEU A 652 18.56 14.80 42.95
N LYS A 653 17.86 14.95 44.09
CA LYS A 653 18.34 15.67 45.28
C LYS A 653 19.05 14.77 46.31
N ILE A 654 18.79 13.46 46.31
CA ILE A 654 19.27 12.50 47.33
C ILE A 654 20.80 12.33 47.32
N GLN A 655 21.51 12.78 46.28
CA GLN A 655 22.87 12.37 45.99
C GLN A 655 24.01 12.95 46.86
N LYS A 656 23.78 13.29 48.13
CA LYS A 656 24.90 13.64 49.04
C LYS A 656 25.57 12.45 49.72
N LYS A 657 24.99 11.25 49.84
CA LYS A 657 25.69 10.08 50.43
C LYS A 657 25.26 8.72 49.82
N LYS A 658 26.24 7.82 49.63
CA LYS A 658 26.10 6.46 49.06
C LYS A 658 25.11 5.54 49.82
N GLY A 659 24.72 5.87 51.06
CA GLY A 659 23.82 5.06 51.88
C GLY A 659 22.32 5.30 51.64
N ASP A 660 21.94 6.47 51.13
CA ASP A 660 20.53 6.93 51.14
C ASP A 660 19.64 6.27 50.06
N PHE A 661 20.24 5.60 49.07
CA PHE A 661 19.49 4.96 47.98
C PHE A 661 18.76 3.68 48.40
N LEU A 662 19.25 2.98 49.44
CA LEU A 662 18.59 1.80 50.00
C LEU A 662 17.41 2.19 50.91
N ASP A 663 17.48 3.34 51.59
CA ASP A 663 16.42 3.81 52.49
C ASP A 663 15.28 4.54 51.77
N PHE A 664 15.49 5.06 50.55
CA PHE A 664 14.39 5.64 49.75
C PHE A 664 13.38 4.60 49.22
N PHE A 665 13.76 3.33 49.13
CA PHE A 665 12.91 2.24 48.60
C PHE A 665 12.37 1.29 49.67
N LYS A 666 12.76 1.47 50.93
CA LYS A 666 12.03 0.94 52.08
C LYS A 666 10.92 1.91 52.44
#